data_AF-A0A2G5UX68-F1
#
_entry.id   AF-A0A2G5UX68-F1
#
_cell.length_a   1.000
_cell.length_b   1.000
_cell.length_c   1.000
_cell.angle_alpha   90.00
_cell.angle_beta   90.00
_cell.angle_gamma   90.00
#
_symmetry.space_group_name_H-M   'P 1'
#
loop_
_entity.id
_entity.type
_entity.pdbx_description
1 polymer ?
#
loop_
_entity_poly.entity_id
_entity_poly.type
_entity_poly.pdbx_seq_one_letter_code
_entity_poly.pdbx_strand_id
1 'polypeptide(L)'
;MSPITTLNKKPFKIAFSVLAILIICGVISFALSSIFWYFYDYNSNESPCRSRIVGYYSLWETNEVTLRQLRKFTHISFVFLDFDENGNISFSGESEEKFLQMKRTASSIRLEIKLMFSVGSYSAAPRFSQIVAERKKRRFLINSIISFLDENDLDGVDIFWMWPSKQDRRSYIQFLRELKKSLAELKIEKRRPEDYIVSIITPRNPSEFGGFNLVEIMETVDFINVLTNDYFPTHKVGPRSPLYGGLEGNVDETLKYLSCKTENSRKLNMGVTFYGASYLNTDLPFGNNSIWIPMSSETKGPYIELRGYSTSDEKAITKWDNISRTPYIWDNRKFVTFENERSVREKMKYAEDHNIGGVFIWGFDEDDDEPTLLNVVSSVDLCRGSSLMTYNCDFKTTTTTTRPTTDFKNINTRLSTTAITFQSITTSKQLSSTNASSEDGSKLLPAASCGKRIIGYITDIENDHREEQLKKLTHVIYLFATVQDDGSIKLDNERTEKRFLDLKDKAHSMRSDPKMMIGIGGPKTSDRFSSIVSDDGKQKILINSITSFIDEYNLDGVEIFWIFSNKEDKTHYSKFVRELRKALNSLKSLKKRIADYLVSIIVPPHIAALEDGYNINEILESVDFLNVLTSDYLIKGSSGTPIGLVGPQSPIYGGTHGNIDETMKYLACKTRQPSKINMAFPFYGSFWKYASLPLKDDSDEVWMEQENAAGPFVVQWRDIVLRNGWDKSATRFHEKSKTSYIWYPETGHFLTFENERSLAEKAKYVKEHQLGGILIWAIDQDDDQSTLLNVVSSADICSQKEKDYINYICDK
;
A
#
# COMPACT_ATOMS: atom_id res chain seq x y z
N MET A 1 -92.32 16.98 -44.73
CA MET A 1 -91.67 16.22 -43.64
C MET A 1 -90.45 15.51 -44.21
N SER A 2 -89.23 15.94 -43.85
CA SER A 2 -88.03 15.09 -43.79
C SER A 2 -86.90 15.90 -43.11
N PRO A 3 -86.05 15.29 -42.27
CA PRO A 3 -85.40 15.98 -41.16
C PRO A 3 -83.95 16.39 -41.46
N ILE A 4 -83.52 17.43 -40.73
CA ILE A 4 -82.13 17.91 -40.66
C ILE A 4 -81.29 16.87 -39.92
N THR A 5 -80.26 16.36 -40.61
CA THR A 5 -79.30 15.38 -40.11
C THR A 5 -78.32 16.00 -39.11
N THR A 6 -78.16 15.30 -37.99
CA THR A 6 -77.27 15.61 -36.88
C THR A 6 -75.79 15.38 -37.25
N LEU A 7 -74.96 16.41 -37.09
CA LEU A 7 -73.50 16.30 -37.24
C LEU A 7 -72.90 15.43 -36.12
N ASN A 8 -72.19 14.39 -36.52
CA ASN A 8 -71.60 13.36 -35.66
C ASN A 8 -70.35 13.91 -34.93
N LYS A 9 -70.47 14.27 -33.64
CA LYS A 9 -69.39 14.85 -32.79
C LYS A 9 -68.32 13.86 -32.30
N LYS A 10 -68.31 12.61 -32.78
CA LYS A 10 -67.37 11.56 -32.33
C LYS A 10 -65.88 11.81 -32.63
N PRO A 11 -65.44 12.32 -33.81
CA PRO A 11 -64.02 12.47 -34.08
C PRO A 11 -63.34 13.57 -33.25
N PHE A 12 -64.10 14.59 -32.83
CA PHE A 12 -63.58 15.72 -32.05
C PHE A 12 -63.22 15.35 -30.60
N LYS A 13 -63.99 14.44 -29.97
CA LYS A 13 -63.72 13.98 -28.60
C LYS A 13 -62.48 13.07 -28.53
N ILE A 14 -62.23 12.28 -29.56
CA ILE A 14 -61.07 11.39 -29.63
C ILE A 14 -59.79 12.21 -29.82
N ALA A 15 -59.80 13.19 -30.73
CA ALA A 15 -58.67 14.08 -30.95
C ALA A 15 -58.30 14.87 -29.68
N PHE A 16 -59.30 15.36 -28.93
CA PHE A 16 -59.05 16.08 -27.68
C PHE A 16 -58.48 15.18 -26.57
N SER A 17 -58.92 13.92 -26.51
CA SER A 17 -58.42 12.95 -25.53
C SER A 17 -56.98 12.54 -25.84
N VAL A 18 -56.62 12.37 -27.11
CA VAL A 18 -55.25 12.07 -27.54
C VAL A 18 -54.31 13.25 -27.26
N LEU A 19 -54.76 14.48 -27.53
CA LEU A 19 -53.98 15.69 -27.22
C LEU A 19 -53.74 15.85 -25.71
N ALA A 20 -54.76 15.59 -24.89
CA ALA A 20 -54.62 15.63 -23.44
C ALA A 20 -53.62 14.59 -22.90
N ILE A 21 -53.63 13.36 -23.45
CA ILE A 21 -52.66 12.32 -23.10
C ILE A 21 -51.24 12.72 -23.50
N LEU A 22 -51.04 13.29 -24.69
CA LEU A 22 -49.73 13.74 -25.15
C LEU A 22 -49.17 14.89 -24.28
N ILE A 23 -50.03 15.82 -23.85
CA ILE A 23 -49.62 16.89 -22.93
C ILE A 23 -49.23 16.31 -21.57
N ILE A 24 -50.00 15.37 -21.03
CA ILE A 24 -49.69 14.71 -19.75
C ILE A 24 -48.36 13.94 -19.85
N CYS A 25 -48.15 13.18 -20.93
CA CYS A 25 -46.89 12.48 -21.17
C CYS A 25 -45.70 13.45 -21.31
N GLY A 26 -45.90 14.60 -21.97
CA GLY A 26 -44.87 15.65 -22.08
C GLY A 26 -44.50 16.26 -20.74
N VAL A 27 -45.49 16.55 -19.88
CA VAL A 27 -45.27 17.09 -18.53
C VAL A 27 -44.59 16.06 -17.63
N ILE A 28 -44.98 14.79 -17.70
CA ILE A 28 -44.32 13.70 -16.95
C ILE A 28 -42.89 13.50 -17.43
N SER A 29 -42.65 13.53 -18.74
CA SER A 29 -41.29 13.42 -19.31
C SER A 29 -40.41 14.59 -18.90
N PHE A 30 -40.95 15.82 -18.88
CA PHE A 30 -40.21 16.99 -18.42
C PHE A 30 -39.89 16.89 -16.92
N ALA A 31 -40.88 16.54 -16.09
CA ALA A 31 -40.68 16.36 -14.64
C ALA A 31 -39.68 15.25 -14.33
N LEU A 32 -39.73 14.10 -15.02
CA LEU A 32 -38.75 13.03 -14.88
C LEU A 32 -37.35 13.47 -15.34
N SER A 33 -37.25 14.27 -16.42
CA SER A 33 -35.96 14.83 -16.86
C SER A 33 -35.38 15.83 -15.86
N SER A 34 -36.23 16.65 -15.24
CA SER A 34 -35.82 17.62 -14.22
C SER A 34 -35.43 16.93 -12.91
N ILE A 35 -36.12 15.84 -12.54
CA ILE A 35 -35.77 14.99 -11.40
C ILE A 35 -34.44 14.26 -11.68
N PHE A 36 -34.26 13.74 -12.91
CA PHE A 36 -32.99 13.12 -13.32
C PHE A 36 -31.84 14.11 -13.31
N TRP A 37 -32.04 15.34 -13.79
CA TRP A 37 -31.05 16.42 -13.68
C TRP A 37 -30.80 16.85 -12.24
N TYR A 38 -31.84 16.94 -11.39
CA TYR A 38 -31.68 17.25 -9.97
C TYR A 38 -30.89 16.18 -9.22
N PHE A 39 -31.09 14.88 -9.51
CA PHE A 39 -30.30 13.79 -8.95
C PHE A 39 -28.91 13.65 -9.58
N TYR A 40 -28.74 14.04 -10.85
CA TYR A 40 -27.43 14.09 -11.51
C TYR A 40 -26.57 15.21 -10.92
N ASP A 41 -27.13 16.41 -10.74
CA ASP A 41 -26.44 17.60 -10.22
C ASP A 41 -26.19 17.50 -8.70
N TYR A 42 -27.06 16.81 -7.94
CA TYR A 42 -26.84 16.51 -6.52
C TYR A 42 -25.72 15.48 -6.29
N ASN A 43 -25.48 14.58 -7.26
CA ASN A 43 -24.40 13.59 -7.20
C ASN A 43 -23.07 14.06 -7.84
N SER A 44 -23.03 15.23 -8.50
CA SER A 44 -21.84 15.73 -9.21
C SER A 44 -21.03 16.81 -8.49
N ASN A 45 -21.37 17.15 -7.24
CA ASN A 45 -20.65 18.18 -6.47
C ASN A 45 -19.35 17.70 -5.79
N GLU A 46 -18.96 16.43 -5.96
CA GLU A 46 -17.57 16.03 -5.74
C GLU A 46 -16.84 16.05 -7.09
N SER A 47 -15.96 17.04 -7.31
CA SER A 47 -15.09 16.99 -8.48
C SER A 47 -14.30 15.68 -8.42
N PRO A 48 -14.27 14.85 -9.47
CA PRO A 48 -13.53 13.60 -9.45
C PRO A 48 -12.07 13.89 -9.11
N CYS A 49 -11.50 13.13 -8.16
CA CYS A 49 -10.12 13.32 -7.76
C CYS A 49 -9.22 13.23 -9.00
N ARG A 50 -8.39 14.26 -9.21
CA ARG A 50 -7.36 14.28 -10.25
C ARG A 50 -6.00 14.49 -9.60
N SER A 51 -5.18 13.45 -9.60
CA SER A 51 -3.82 13.44 -9.07
C SER A 51 -3.00 14.51 -9.79
N ARG A 52 -2.49 15.52 -9.07
CA ARG A 52 -1.66 16.57 -9.67
C ARG A 52 -0.19 16.20 -9.56
N ILE A 53 0.50 16.19 -10.69
CA ILE A 53 1.97 16.15 -10.77
C ILE A 53 2.40 17.46 -11.42
N VAL A 54 3.04 18.33 -10.64
CA VAL A 54 3.48 19.67 -11.04
C VAL A 54 4.99 19.68 -11.20
N GLY A 55 5.51 19.91 -12.41
CA GLY A 55 6.94 20.02 -12.66
C GLY A 55 7.39 21.48 -12.69
N TYR A 56 8.38 21.84 -11.88
CA TYR A 56 9.07 23.13 -12.02
C TYR A 56 10.21 22.97 -13.03
N TYR A 57 10.15 23.70 -14.15
CA TYR A 57 11.21 23.68 -15.16
C TYR A 57 12.21 24.79 -14.83
N SER A 58 13.42 24.39 -14.41
CA SER A 58 14.42 25.30 -13.85
C SER A 58 15.20 26.07 -14.91
N LEU A 59 16.06 27.02 -14.51
CA LEU A 59 16.98 27.73 -15.41
C LEU A 59 18.42 27.20 -15.37
N TRP A 60 18.77 26.37 -14.39
CA TRP A 60 20.16 26.05 -14.08
C TRP A 60 20.68 24.82 -14.82
N GLU A 61 19.79 23.93 -15.29
CA GLU A 61 20.16 22.80 -16.15
C GLU A 61 20.23 23.22 -17.62
N THR A 62 21.24 22.75 -18.34
CA THR A 62 21.40 23.04 -19.78
C THR A 62 20.63 22.08 -20.67
N ASN A 63 20.11 20.98 -20.10
CA ASN A 63 19.43 19.95 -20.85
C ASN A 63 18.04 20.39 -21.30
N GLU A 64 17.74 20.06 -22.54
CA GLU A 64 16.45 20.30 -23.15
C GLU A 64 15.39 19.34 -22.59
N VAL A 65 14.23 19.87 -22.21
CA VAL A 65 13.09 19.02 -21.83
C VAL A 65 12.58 18.19 -23.02
N THR A 66 12.29 16.92 -22.76
CA THR A 66 11.76 16.00 -23.78
C THR A 66 10.24 15.84 -23.68
N LEU A 67 9.60 15.51 -24.80
CA LEU A 67 8.16 15.19 -24.82
C LEU A 67 7.81 13.99 -23.91
N ARG A 68 8.74 13.03 -23.77
CA ARG A 68 8.59 11.86 -22.88
C ARG A 68 8.48 12.27 -21.42
N GLN A 69 9.27 13.25 -20.98
CA GLN A 69 9.17 13.81 -19.63
C GLN A 69 7.86 14.58 -19.47
N LEU A 70 7.51 15.47 -20.40
CA LEU A 70 6.32 16.32 -20.29
C LEU A 70 5.01 15.53 -20.15
N ARG A 71 4.86 14.40 -20.84
CA ARG A 71 3.66 13.53 -20.75
C ARG A 71 3.39 12.95 -19.36
N LYS A 72 4.37 12.98 -18.45
CA LYS A 72 4.24 12.47 -17.08
C LYS A 72 3.70 13.53 -16.12
N PHE A 73 3.59 14.77 -16.57
CA PHE A 73 3.09 15.88 -15.77
C PHE A 73 1.66 16.23 -16.12
N THR A 74 0.93 16.66 -15.10
CA THR A 74 -0.37 17.31 -15.29
C THR A 74 -0.22 18.82 -15.49
N HIS A 75 0.78 19.41 -14.83
CA HIS A 75 1.08 20.83 -14.88
C HIS A 75 2.60 21.00 -14.98
N ILE A 76 3.04 21.99 -15.75
CA ILE A 76 4.42 22.46 -15.77
C ILE A 76 4.40 23.94 -15.46
N SER A 77 5.24 24.37 -14.52
CA SER A 77 5.46 25.77 -14.21
C SER A 77 6.87 26.16 -14.60
N PHE A 78 7.01 27.07 -15.55
CA PHE A 78 8.32 27.64 -15.89
C PHE A 78 8.77 28.59 -14.78
N VAL A 79 9.98 28.38 -14.25
CA VAL A 79 10.54 29.23 -13.19
C VAL A 79 11.82 29.89 -13.67
N PHE A 80 12.07 31.20 -13.48
CA PHE A 80 11.19 32.24 -12.95
C PHE A 80 11.03 33.38 -13.96
N LEU A 81 9.87 34.04 -13.92
CA LEU A 81 9.76 35.41 -14.38
C LEU A 81 9.87 36.37 -13.20
N ASP A 82 10.67 37.42 -13.35
CA ASP A 82 10.84 38.49 -12.36
C ASP A 82 9.96 39.69 -12.73
N PHE A 83 9.86 40.67 -11.85
CA PHE A 83 9.18 41.92 -12.11
C PHE A 83 9.92 43.12 -11.52
N ASP A 84 9.76 44.27 -12.18
CA ASP A 84 10.32 45.54 -11.74
C ASP A 84 9.54 46.18 -10.58
N GLU A 85 9.99 47.35 -10.11
CA GLU A 85 9.38 48.11 -9.00
C GLU A 85 7.93 48.58 -9.23
N ASN A 86 7.47 48.52 -10.49
CA ASN A 86 6.10 48.85 -10.88
C ASN A 86 5.23 47.60 -11.02
N GLY A 87 5.83 46.41 -11.07
CA GLY A 87 5.17 45.13 -11.28
C GLY A 87 5.11 44.71 -12.76
N ASN A 88 6.00 45.22 -13.62
CA ASN A 88 6.11 44.73 -14.99
C ASN A 88 6.91 43.43 -15.03
N ILE A 89 6.31 42.37 -15.57
CA ILE A 89 6.92 41.05 -15.67
C ILE A 89 7.85 40.98 -16.88
N SER A 90 9.04 40.39 -16.69
CA SER A 90 9.97 40.13 -17.78
C SER A 90 10.81 38.88 -17.55
N PHE A 91 11.38 38.36 -18.64
CA PHE A 91 12.43 37.36 -18.58
C PHE A 91 13.72 37.95 -18.00
N SER A 92 14.56 37.08 -17.47
CA SER A 92 15.91 37.40 -17.03
C SER A 92 16.93 36.56 -17.80
N GLY A 93 17.93 37.21 -18.41
CA GLY A 93 18.96 36.52 -19.19
C GLY A 93 18.38 35.62 -20.30
N GLU A 94 18.84 34.39 -20.38
CA GLU A 94 18.46 33.41 -21.42
C GLU A 94 17.15 32.65 -21.14
N SER A 95 16.42 33.03 -20.10
CA SER A 95 15.18 32.33 -19.70
C SER A 95 14.07 32.38 -20.76
N GLU A 96 14.04 33.40 -21.61
CA GLU A 96 13.06 33.50 -22.70
C GLU A 96 13.17 32.33 -23.68
N GLU A 97 14.39 31.98 -24.10
CA GLU A 97 14.58 30.89 -25.07
C GLU A 97 14.21 29.54 -24.46
N LYS A 98 14.56 29.30 -23.19
CA LYS A 98 14.20 28.07 -22.47
C LYS A 98 12.69 27.94 -22.28
N PHE A 99 12.00 29.05 -22.02
CA PHE A 99 10.53 29.10 -21.97
C PHE A 99 9.90 28.79 -23.33
N LEU A 100 10.40 29.39 -24.41
CA LEU A 100 9.92 29.11 -25.76
C LEU A 100 10.18 27.66 -26.16
N GLN A 101 11.32 27.10 -25.78
CA GLN A 101 11.69 25.71 -26.01
C GLN A 101 10.76 24.72 -25.29
N MET A 102 10.38 25.01 -24.04
CA MET A 102 9.34 24.27 -23.32
C MET A 102 7.99 24.32 -24.07
N LYS A 103 7.56 25.51 -24.51
CA LYS A 103 6.30 25.68 -25.26
C LYS A 103 6.31 24.92 -26.58
N ARG A 104 7.41 24.97 -27.34
CA ARG A 104 7.57 24.23 -28.59
C ARG A 104 7.43 22.73 -28.35
N THR A 105 8.08 22.20 -27.33
CA THR A 105 8.02 20.77 -26.99
C THR A 105 6.61 20.35 -26.53
N ALA A 106 5.95 21.17 -25.71
CA ALA A 106 4.61 20.89 -25.21
C ALA A 106 3.49 21.05 -26.25
N SER A 107 3.74 21.71 -27.38
CA SER A 107 2.73 22.05 -28.39
C SER A 107 1.89 20.84 -28.85
N SER A 108 2.54 19.68 -29.02
CA SER A 108 1.88 18.44 -29.47
C SER A 108 0.98 17.77 -28.43
N ILE A 109 1.07 18.16 -27.16
CA ILE A 109 0.32 17.60 -26.02
C ILE A 109 -0.43 18.69 -25.23
N ARG A 110 -0.62 19.88 -25.82
CA ARG A 110 -1.22 21.06 -25.17
C ARG A 110 -2.61 20.81 -24.56
N LEU A 111 -3.35 19.81 -25.06
CA LEU A 111 -4.65 19.38 -24.54
C LEU A 111 -4.54 18.43 -23.33
N GLU A 112 -3.40 17.78 -23.14
CA GLU A 112 -3.13 16.79 -22.08
C GLU A 112 -2.48 17.45 -20.85
N ILE A 113 -1.71 18.53 -21.05
CA ILE A 113 -0.90 19.20 -20.04
C ILE A 113 -1.33 20.64 -19.78
N LYS A 114 -1.19 21.11 -18.54
CA LYS A 114 -1.36 22.53 -18.18
C LYS A 114 -0.01 23.24 -18.16
N LEU A 115 0.15 24.29 -18.96
CA LEU A 115 1.36 25.12 -19.00
C LEU A 115 1.15 26.39 -18.17
N MET A 116 2.06 26.61 -17.23
CA MET A 116 2.02 27.71 -16.28
C MET A 116 3.40 28.39 -16.23
N PHE A 117 3.45 29.52 -15.54
CA PHE A 117 4.71 30.18 -15.19
C PHE A 117 4.68 30.64 -13.75
N SER A 118 5.86 30.74 -13.15
CA SER A 118 6.05 31.23 -11.79
C SER A 118 6.54 32.66 -11.83
N VAL A 119 5.80 33.56 -11.18
CA VAL A 119 6.19 34.96 -11.02
C VAL A 119 6.78 35.18 -9.62
N GLY A 120 7.98 35.73 -9.57
CA GLY A 120 8.72 35.93 -8.32
C GLY A 120 9.99 35.13 -8.19
N SER A 121 10.58 35.21 -7.00
CA SER A 121 11.77 34.47 -6.58
C SER A 121 12.10 34.84 -5.13
N TYR A 122 13.13 34.20 -4.57
CA TYR A 122 13.73 34.65 -3.30
C TYR A 122 14.23 36.11 -3.38
N SER A 123 14.84 36.52 -4.49
CA SER A 123 15.37 37.88 -4.67
C SER A 123 14.28 38.93 -4.88
N ALA A 124 13.11 38.55 -5.40
CA ALA A 124 11.98 39.44 -5.62
C ALA A 124 11.12 39.67 -4.37
N ALA A 125 11.32 38.91 -3.28
CA ALA A 125 10.46 38.94 -2.10
C ALA A 125 10.31 40.33 -1.44
N PRO A 126 11.36 41.17 -1.31
CA PRO A 126 11.20 42.54 -0.80
C PRO A 126 10.32 43.41 -1.71
N ARG A 127 10.44 43.26 -3.03
CA ARG A 127 9.63 44.00 -4.01
C ARG A 127 8.17 43.57 -3.98
N PHE A 128 7.90 42.27 -3.81
CA PHE A 128 6.54 41.75 -3.66
C PHE A 128 5.77 42.47 -2.55
N SER A 129 6.36 42.58 -1.36
CA SER A 129 5.75 43.27 -0.20
C SER A 129 5.32 44.70 -0.54
N GLN A 130 6.21 45.46 -1.18
CA GLN A 130 5.95 46.85 -1.56
C GLN A 130 4.83 46.95 -2.62
N ILE A 131 4.86 46.10 -3.64
CA ILE A 131 3.89 46.11 -4.74
C ILE A 131 2.50 45.72 -4.26
N VAL A 132 2.36 44.64 -3.48
CA VAL A 132 1.03 44.20 -3.05
C VAL A 132 0.40 45.15 -2.03
N ALA A 133 1.20 45.89 -1.26
CA ALA A 133 0.71 46.87 -0.29
C ALA A 133 0.03 48.08 -0.97
N GLU A 134 0.51 48.49 -2.14
CA GLU A 134 -0.04 49.65 -2.85
C GLU A 134 -1.08 49.23 -3.91
N ARG A 135 -2.31 49.77 -3.82
CA ARG A 135 -3.40 49.42 -4.75
C ARG A 135 -3.04 49.60 -6.23
N LYS A 136 -2.32 50.66 -6.59
CA LYS A 136 -1.96 50.95 -7.98
C LYS A 136 -0.93 49.95 -8.51
N LYS A 137 0.16 49.73 -7.78
CA LYS A 137 1.21 48.75 -8.14
C LYS A 137 0.65 47.33 -8.17
N ARG A 138 -0.15 46.95 -7.18
CA ARG A 138 -0.84 45.65 -7.15
C ARG A 138 -1.70 45.42 -8.40
N ARG A 139 -2.47 46.43 -8.82
CA ARG A 139 -3.28 46.35 -10.06
C ARG A 139 -2.39 46.22 -11.30
N PHE A 140 -1.27 46.93 -11.34
CA PHE A 140 -0.32 46.88 -12.45
C PHE A 140 0.30 45.49 -12.58
N LEU A 141 0.76 44.90 -11.47
CA LEU A 141 1.26 43.52 -11.46
C LEU A 141 0.19 42.51 -11.93
N ILE A 142 -1.05 42.63 -11.44
CA ILE A 142 -2.15 41.76 -11.89
C ILE A 142 -2.37 41.88 -13.40
N ASN A 143 -2.36 43.11 -13.94
CA ASN A 143 -2.51 43.32 -15.38
C ASN A 143 -1.33 42.74 -16.16
N SER A 144 -0.10 42.86 -15.66
CA SER A 144 1.08 42.25 -16.29
C SER A 144 1.00 40.72 -16.33
N ILE A 145 0.53 40.09 -15.24
CA ILE A 145 0.25 38.64 -15.20
C ILE A 145 -0.77 38.25 -16.27
N ILE A 146 -1.86 39.01 -16.38
CA ILE A 146 -2.95 38.77 -17.34
C ILE A 146 -2.46 38.89 -18.78
N SER A 147 -1.73 39.97 -19.09
CA SER A 147 -1.13 40.17 -20.41
C SER A 147 -0.20 39.01 -20.76
N PHE A 148 0.68 38.62 -19.84
CA PHE A 148 1.62 37.52 -20.09
C PHE A 148 0.91 36.18 -20.32
N LEU A 149 -0.14 35.86 -19.55
CA LEU A 149 -0.96 34.66 -19.75
C LEU A 149 -1.60 34.61 -21.13
N ASP A 150 -2.22 35.72 -21.54
CA ASP A 150 -2.94 35.85 -22.81
C ASP A 150 -2.00 35.80 -24.02
N GLU A 151 -0.91 36.58 -23.99
CA GLU A 151 0.08 36.64 -25.07
C GLU A 151 0.77 35.29 -25.29
N ASN A 152 0.85 34.46 -24.25
CA ASN A 152 1.56 33.19 -24.30
C ASN A 152 0.67 31.94 -24.35
N ASP A 153 -0.66 32.08 -24.34
CA ASP A 153 -1.62 30.97 -24.31
C ASP A 153 -1.31 29.96 -23.17
N LEU A 154 -1.18 30.48 -21.95
CA LEU A 154 -0.91 29.68 -20.76
C LEU A 154 -2.19 29.39 -19.96
N ASP A 155 -2.15 28.33 -19.15
CA ASP A 155 -3.28 27.88 -18.34
C ASP A 155 -3.32 28.47 -16.93
N GLY A 156 -2.22 29.05 -16.46
CA GLY A 156 -2.17 29.58 -15.10
C GLY A 156 -0.84 30.18 -14.67
N VAL A 157 -0.84 30.66 -13.44
CA VAL A 157 0.29 31.35 -12.79
C VAL A 157 0.55 30.78 -11.40
N ASP A 158 1.81 30.56 -11.06
CA ASP A 158 2.28 30.25 -9.72
C ASP A 158 2.85 31.53 -9.08
N ILE A 159 2.37 31.89 -7.88
CA ILE A 159 2.88 33.05 -7.14
C ILE A 159 3.98 32.59 -6.19
N PHE A 160 5.22 32.96 -6.53
CA PHE A 160 6.41 32.51 -5.82
C PHE A 160 6.98 33.60 -4.92
N TRP A 161 6.44 33.72 -3.71
CA TRP A 161 6.85 34.72 -2.73
C TRP A 161 7.42 34.08 -1.46
N MET A 162 8.75 34.16 -1.29
CA MET A 162 9.48 33.65 -0.13
C MET A 162 10.05 34.75 0.78
N TRP A 163 9.45 35.14 1.91
CA TRP A 163 8.10 34.82 2.37
C TRP A 163 7.41 36.12 2.84
N PRO A 164 6.08 36.24 2.69
CA PRO A 164 5.33 37.37 3.23
C PRO A 164 5.46 37.44 4.75
N SER A 165 5.65 38.64 5.27
CA SER A 165 5.70 38.93 6.70
C SER A 165 4.29 39.08 7.29
N LYS A 166 4.18 39.18 8.62
CA LYS A 166 2.89 39.42 9.29
C LYS A 166 2.20 40.71 8.78
N GLN A 167 2.98 41.74 8.41
CA GLN A 167 2.43 42.97 7.85
C GLN A 167 1.79 42.75 6.47
N ASP A 168 2.32 41.80 5.69
CA ASP A 168 1.87 41.52 4.32
C ASP A 168 0.58 40.71 4.28
N ARG A 169 0.19 40.06 5.38
CA ARG A 169 -0.90 39.07 5.45
C ARG A 169 -2.20 39.52 4.78
N ARG A 170 -2.62 40.77 5.02
CA ARG A 170 -3.85 41.32 4.45
C ARG A 170 -3.69 41.67 2.97
N SER A 171 -2.56 42.29 2.62
CA SER A 171 -2.25 42.70 1.25
C SER A 171 -2.08 41.50 0.32
N TYR A 172 -1.52 40.40 0.83
CA TYR A 172 -1.30 39.20 0.05
C TYR A 172 -2.62 38.50 -0.33
N ILE A 173 -3.51 38.26 0.64
CA ILE A 173 -4.83 37.68 0.32
C ILE A 173 -5.67 38.62 -0.56
N GLN A 174 -5.54 39.93 -0.37
CA GLN A 174 -6.18 40.90 -1.25
C GLN A 174 -5.66 40.81 -2.69
N PHE A 175 -4.34 40.67 -2.88
CA PHE A 175 -3.74 40.43 -4.19
C PHE A 175 -4.28 39.15 -4.85
N LEU A 176 -4.30 38.03 -4.14
CA LEU A 176 -4.80 36.76 -4.68
C LEU A 176 -6.28 36.84 -5.11
N ARG A 177 -7.12 37.49 -4.31
CA ARG A 177 -8.55 37.72 -4.66
C ARG A 177 -8.71 38.63 -5.87
N GLU A 178 -7.97 39.73 -5.93
CA GLU A 178 -8.01 40.64 -7.08
C GLU A 178 -7.49 39.95 -8.34
N LEU A 179 -6.46 39.11 -8.23
CA LEU A 179 -5.94 38.29 -9.34
C LEU A 179 -6.98 37.28 -9.83
N LYS A 180 -7.56 36.45 -8.95
CA LYS A 180 -8.61 35.47 -9.33
C LYS A 180 -9.80 36.16 -9.99
N LYS A 181 -10.21 37.32 -9.48
CA LYS A 181 -11.29 38.11 -10.10
C LYS A 181 -10.93 38.50 -11.55
N SER A 182 -9.75 39.06 -11.77
CA SER A 182 -9.38 39.52 -13.11
C SER A 182 -9.08 38.36 -14.08
N LEU A 183 -8.68 37.19 -13.58
CA LEU A 183 -8.62 35.96 -14.38
C LEU A 183 -10.01 35.45 -14.79
N ALA A 184 -11.02 35.54 -13.91
CA ALA A 184 -12.39 35.21 -14.26
C ALA A 184 -12.96 36.16 -15.33
N GLU A 185 -12.62 37.45 -15.26
CA GLU A 185 -12.94 38.44 -16.30
C GLU A 185 -12.28 38.08 -17.65
N LEU A 186 -10.99 37.75 -17.64
CA LEU A 186 -10.25 37.30 -18.83
C LEU A 186 -10.85 36.03 -19.45
N LYS A 187 -11.27 35.05 -18.63
CA LYS A 187 -11.93 33.83 -19.11
C LYS A 187 -13.18 34.16 -19.94
N ILE A 188 -14.02 35.06 -19.43
CA ILE A 188 -15.25 35.50 -20.10
C ILE A 188 -14.91 36.24 -21.40
N GLU A 189 -13.96 37.17 -21.35
CA GLU A 189 -13.52 37.94 -22.52
C GLU A 189 -13.03 37.04 -23.64
N LYS A 190 -12.19 36.05 -23.31
CA LYS A 190 -11.57 35.12 -24.26
C LYS A 190 -12.44 33.91 -24.60
N ARG A 191 -13.64 33.81 -24.03
CA ARG A 191 -14.54 32.64 -24.18
C ARG A 191 -13.84 31.31 -23.89
N ARG A 192 -12.95 31.32 -22.91
CA ARG A 192 -12.16 30.15 -22.54
C ARG A 192 -13.06 29.15 -21.79
N PRO A 193 -13.03 27.86 -22.13
CA PRO A 193 -13.88 26.86 -21.48
C PRO A 193 -13.49 26.61 -20.02
N GLU A 194 -12.19 26.52 -19.77
CA GLU A 194 -11.61 26.20 -18.46
C GLU A 194 -11.23 27.47 -17.68
N ASP A 195 -11.26 27.40 -16.36
CA ASP A 195 -10.72 28.45 -15.51
C ASP A 195 -9.19 28.55 -15.64
N TYR A 196 -8.66 29.75 -15.42
CA TYR A 196 -7.22 29.93 -15.22
C TYR A 196 -6.82 29.48 -13.82
N ILE A 197 -5.68 28.80 -13.75
CA ILE A 197 -5.14 28.19 -12.55
C ILE A 197 -4.26 29.20 -11.81
N VAL A 198 -4.43 29.29 -10.50
CA VAL A 198 -3.55 30.03 -9.59
C VAL A 198 -3.04 29.07 -8.55
N SER A 199 -1.71 28.94 -8.46
CA SER A 199 -1.04 28.26 -7.36
C SER A 199 -0.15 29.21 -6.59
N ILE A 200 0.25 28.79 -5.39
CA ILE A 200 1.26 29.50 -4.60
C ILE A 200 2.25 28.49 -4.02
N ILE A 201 3.42 28.98 -3.62
CA ILE A 201 4.33 28.23 -2.76
C ILE A 201 4.22 28.63 -1.29
N THR A 202 4.33 27.66 -0.38
CA THR A 202 4.35 27.87 1.07
C THR A 202 5.64 27.37 1.74
N PRO A 203 5.99 27.94 2.91
CA PRO A 203 7.16 27.50 3.67
C PRO A 203 6.98 26.12 4.28
N ARG A 204 8.10 25.57 4.74
CA ARG A 204 8.18 24.27 5.42
C ARG A 204 7.87 24.37 6.92
N ASN A 205 8.24 25.45 7.60
CA ASN A 205 8.06 25.51 9.05
C ASN A 205 6.80 26.26 9.47
N PRO A 206 6.05 25.77 10.48
CA PRO A 206 4.91 26.47 11.05
C PRO A 206 5.19 27.94 11.46
N SER A 207 6.43 28.23 11.89
CA SER A 207 6.86 29.58 12.29
C SER A 207 6.91 30.59 11.14
N GLU A 208 7.02 30.13 9.90
CA GLU A 208 7.16 30.99 8.71
C GLU A 208 5.79 31.39 8.11
N PHE A 209 4.67 30.87 8.62
CA PHE A 209 3.32 31.22 8.14
C PHE A 209 2.80 32.59 8.60
N GLY A 210 3.63 33.44 9.21
CA GLY A 210 3.21 34.72 9.78
C GLY A 210 2.43 35.62 8.80
N GLY A 211 2.87 35.68 7.54
CA GLY A 211 2.22 36.44 6.47
C GLY A 211 1.15 35.68 5.68
N PHE A 212 0.80 34.45 6.05
CA PHE A 212 -0.16 33.65 5.33
C PHE A 212 -1.51 33.63 6.05
N ASN A 213 -2.57 33.95 5.30
CA ASN A 213 -3.93 33.67 5.74
C ASN A 213 -4.38 32.32 5.18
N LEU A 214 -3.87 31.23 5.75
CA LEU A 214 -3.93 29.88 5.17
C LEU A 214 -5.35 29.44 4.75
N VAL A 215 -6.37 29.70 5.56
CA VAL A 215 -7.77 29.32 5.24
C VAL A 215 -8.28 30.12 4.04
N GLU A 216 -8.20 31.45 4.08
CA GLU A 216 -8.67 32.30 2.96
C GLU A 216 -7.86 32.07 1.68
N ILE A 217 -6.56 31.81 1.80
CA ILE A 217 -5.70 31.44 0.67
C ILE A 217 -6.19 30.13 0.06
N MET A 218 -6.43 29.10 0.89
CA MET A 218 -6.91 27.79 0.44
C MET A 218 -8.26 27.86 -0.30
N GLU A 219 -9.13 28.78 0.10
CA GLU A 219 -10.39 29.07 -0.58
C GLU A 219 -10.19 29.82 -1.90
N THR A 220 -9.14 30.63 -2.01
CA THR A 220 -8.90 31.52 -3.16
C THR A 220 -8.14 30.82 -4.29
N VAL A 221 -7.13 30.02 -3.98
CA VAL A 221 -6.22 29.41 -4.97
C VAL A 221 -6.64 27.99 -5.33
N ASP A 222 -6.16 27.50 -6.47
CA ASP A 222 -6.51 26.18 -6.99
C ASP A 222 -5.76 25.07 -6.25
N PHE A 223 -4.47 25.28 -5.99
CA PHE A 223 -3.65 24.41 -5.12
C PHE A 223 -2.43 25.15 -4.54
N ILE A 224 -1.79 24.54 -3.55
CA ILE A 224 -0.60 25.04 -2.87
C ILE A 224 0.54 24.05 -3.04
N ASN A 225 1.67 24.51 -3.57
CA ASN A 225 2.93 23.78 -3.59
C ASN A 225 3.63 23.99 -2.23
N VAL A 226 3.76 22.93 -1.43
CA VAL A 226 4.32 23.04 -0.07
C VAL A 226 5.78 22.64 -0.08
N LEU A 227 6.71 23.56 0.17
CA LEU A 227 8.17 23.36 0.09
C LEU A 227 8.71 22.36 1.13
N THR A 228 8.27 21.11 1.04
CA THR A 228 8.58 19.95 1.90
C THR A 228 9.88 19.27 1.47
N ASN A 229 10.77 20.07 0.90
CA ASN A 229 12.16 19.79 0.59
C ASN A 229 13.00 20.95 1.15
N ASP A 230 14.32 20.78 1.11
CA ASP A 230 15.27 21.77 1.62
C ASP A 230 15.08 22.15 3.10
N TYR A 231 14.81 21.19 3.98
CA TYR A 231 14.99 21.41 5.42
C TYR A 231 16.48 21.74 5.66
N PHE A 232 16.74 22.95 6.17
CA PHE A 232 18.09 23.48 6.41
C PHE A 232 18.44 23.32 7.88
N PRO A 233 19.05 22.20 8.28
CA PRO A 233 19.61 22.13 9.61
C PRO A 233 20.71 23.19 9.76
N THR A 234 20.48 24.22 10.57
CA THR A 234 21.39 25.37 10.73
C THR A 234 22.64 25.05 11.54
N HIS A 235 22.56 23.99 12.35
CA HIS A 235 23.66 23.56 13.23
C HIS A 235 23.97 22.08 13.07
N LYS A 236 23.40 21.41 12.06
CA LYS A 236 23.55 19.98 11.84
C LYS A 236 23.75 19.64 10.37
N VAL A 237 24.40 18.51 10.16
CA VAL A 237 24.40 17.76 8.91
C VAL A 237 23.21 16.81 8.95
N GLY A 238 22.49 16.66 7.84
CA GLY A 238 21.40 15.71 7.74
C GLY A 238 20.62 15.81 6.43
N PRO A 239 19.60 14.95 6.26
CA PRO A 239 18.70 14.96 5.11
C PRO A 239 18.05 16.30 4.83
N ARG A 240 17.94 16.62 3.53
CA ARG A 240 17.27 17.83 3.04
C ARG A 240 15.76 17.66 2.86
N SER A 241 15.26 16.44 2.73
CA SER A 241 13.83 16.16 2.62
C SER A 241 13.46 14.90 3.42
N PRO A 242 13.69 14.90 4.75
CA PRO A 242 13.32 13.76 5.60
C PRO A 242 11.79 13.59 5.61
N LEU A 243 11.31 12.37 5.34
CA LEU A 243 9.88 12.07 5.39
C LEU A 243 9.35 12.17 6.83
N TYR A 244 10.10 11.59 7.78
CA TYR A 244 9.79 11.64 9.21
C TYR A 244 11.03 12.00 10.04
N GLY A 245 10.81 12.32 11.33
CA GLY A 245 11.88 12.53 12.30
C GLY A 245 12.80 13.71 11.96
N GLY A 246 13.95 13.78 12.63
CA GLY A 246 14.83 14.94 12.54
C GLY A 246 14.52 16.02 13.57
N LEU A 247 15.43 16.98 13.72
CA LEU A 247 15.40 17.99 14.78
C LEU A 247 15.03 19.38 14.28
N GLU A 248 14.97 19.58 12.95
CA GLU A 248 14.73 20.87 12.31
C GLU A 248 13.59 20.75 11.25
N GLY A 249 12.62 19.87 11.51
CA GLY A 249 11.40 19.67 10.71
C GLY A 249 11.47 18.49 9.72
N ASN A 250 10.30 18.02 9.29
CA ASN A 250 10.14 16.98 8.27
C ASN A 250 8.84 17.14 7.46
N VAL A 251 8.73 16.36 6.38
CA VAL A 251 7.56 16.34 5.48
C VAL A 251 6.27 16.09 6.26
N ASP A 252 6.26 15.11 7.17
CA ASP A 252 5.08 14.72 7.92
C ASP A 252 4.52 15.85 8.79
N GLU A 253 5.37 16.45 9.62
CA GLU A 253 5.00 17.55 10.50
C GLU A 253 4.43 18.75 9.72
N THR A 254 5.05 19.07 8.58
CA THR A 254 4.67 20.20 7.74
C THR A 254 3.31 19.98 7.10
N LEU A 255 3.11 18.82 6.46
CA LEU A 255 1.85 18.51 5.78
C LEU A 255 0.74 18.25 6.80
N LYS A 256 1.03 17.64 7.94
CA LYS A 256 0.08 17.51 9.05
C LYS A 256 -0.39 18.87 9.54
N TYR A 257 0.54 19.80 9.79
CA TYR A 257 0.20 21.15 10.24
C TYR A 257 -0.71 21.85 9.24
N LEU A 258 -0.32 21.89 7.96
CA LEU A 258 -1.11 22.57 6.93
C LEU A 258 -2.47 21.92 6.75
N SER A 259 -2.49 20.59 6.62
CA SER A 259 -3.73 19.84 6.42
C SER A 259 -4.67 20.11 7.59
N CYS A 260 -4.24 19.95 8.84
CA CYS A 260 -5.11 20.22 9.98
C CYS A 260 -5.49 21.71 10.13
N LYS A 261 -4.65 22.64 9.67
CA LYS A 261 -4.95 24.07 9.76
C LYS A 261 -5.97 24.53 8.72
N THR A 262 -6.01 23.88 7.55
CA THR A 262 -6.86 24.26 6.43
C THR A 262 -8.01 23.30 6.17
N GLU A 263 -8.00 22.14 6.81
CA GLU A 263 -8.95 21.03 6.60
C GLU A 263 -9.04 20.58 5.13
N ASN A 264 -7.99 20.84 4.34
CA ASN A 264 -7.99 20.59 2.90
C ASN A 264 -6.62 20.11 2.40
N SER A 265 -6.30 18.84 2.68
CA SER A 265 -5.10 18.18 2.16
C SER A 265 -5.13 18.00 0.63
N ARG A 266 -6.33 17.92 0.04
CA ARG A 266 -6.55 17.71 -1.40
C ARG A 266 -6.16 18.91 -2.26
N LYS A 267 -5.96 20.09 -1.70
CA LYS A 267 -5.36 21.25 -2.38
C LYS A 267 -3.87 21.41 -2.14
N LEU A 268 -3.25 20.57 -1.31
CA LEU A 268 -1.80 20.58 -1.10
C LEU A 268 -1.10 19.70 -2.12
N ASN A 269 0.08 20.14 -2.55
CA ASN A 269 1.04 19.35 -3.28
C ASN A 269 2.30 19.19 -2.43
N MET A 270 2.71 17.94 -2.16
CA MET A 270 3.96 17.63 -1.47
C MET A 270 5.15 17.84 -2.41
N GLY A 271 6.21 18.46 -1.91
CA GLY A 271 7.46 18.68 -2.62
C GLY A 271 8.34 17.43 -2.68
N VAL A 272 8.80 17.09 -3.87
CA VAL A 272 9.81 16.07 -4.14
C VAL A 272 11.00 16.75 -4.83
N THR A 273 12.21 16.42 -4.42
CA THR A 273 13.45 17.00 -4.96
C THR A 273 14.21 15.95 -5.75
N PHE A 274 14.79 16.34 -6.89
CA PHE A 274 15.61 15.46 -7.74
C PHE A 274 17.11 15.77 -7.64
N TYR A 275 17.54 16.54 -6.64
CA TYR A 275 18.95 16.77 -6.32
C TYR A 275 19.33 16.21 -4.95
N GLY A 276 20.63 16.00 -4.77
CA GLY A 276 21.22 15.66 -3.49
C GLY A 276 21.84 16.87 -2.78
N ALA A 277 22.27 16.67 -1.54
CA ALA A 277 23.16 17.58 -0.85
C ALA A 277 24.32 16.81 -0.22
N SER A 278 25.51 17.39 -0.27
CA SER A 278 26.69 16.84 0.37
C SER A 278 27.33 17.78 1.38
N TYR A 279 28.02 17.17 2.33
CA TYR A 279 28.77 17.82 3.39
C TYR A 279 30.15 17.16 3.49
N LEU A 280 31.19 17.96 3.64
CA LEU A 280 32.57 17.50 3.83
C LEU A 280 32.98 17.65 5.29
N ASN A 281 33.98 16.87 5.71
CA ASN A 281 34.48 16.84 7.08
C ASN A 281 33.36 16.52 8.10
N THR A 282 32.70 15.40 7.84
CA THR A 282 31.62 14.85 8.66
C THR A 282 32.03 13.54 9.31
N ASP A 283 31.66 13.36 10.59
CA ASP A 283 32.03 12.19 11.37
C ASP A 283 30.77 11.35 11.66
N LEU A 284 30.62 10.22 10.95
CA LEU A 284 29.58 9.22 11.18
C LEU A 284 30.17 7.88 11.66
N PRO A 285 29.37 7.05 12.37
CA PRO A 285 28.06 7.37 12.94
C PRO A 285 28.16 8.35 14.11
N PHE A 286 27.14 9.19 14.30
CA PHE A 286 27.03 10.07 15.47
C PHE A 286 26.03 9.50 16.49
N GLY A 287 26.45 9.38 17.75
CA GLY A 287 25.60 8.87 18.83
C GLY A 287 25.02 7.48 18.53
N ASN A 288 23.70 7.31 18.66
CA ASN A 288 22.98 6.06 18.43
C ASN A 288 22.74 5.78 16.93
N ASN A 289 23.80 5.78 16.12
CA ASN A 289 23.74 5.64 14.65
C ASN A 289 22.87 6.68 13.94
N SER A 290 22.77 7.89 14.49
CA SER A 290 22.02 8.99 13.88
C SER A 290 22.77 9.55 12.68
N ILE A 291 22.05 9.80 11.58
CA ILE A 291 22.56 10.56 10.43
C ILE A 291 22.45 12.09 10.63
N TRP A 292 21.86 12.53 11.74
CA TRP A 292 21.86 13.93 12.18
C TRP A 292 23.09 14.22 13.03
N ILE A 293 24.07 14.92 12.44
CA ILE A 293 25.40 15.15 13.06
C ILE A 293 25.52 16.63 13.42
N PRO A 294 26.01 17.01 14.61
CA PRO A 294 26.38 18.39 14.88
C PRO A 294 27.43 18.89 13.87
N MET A 295 27.24 20.08 13.33
CA MET A 295 28.28 20.73 12.53
C MET A 295 29.46 21.10 13.42
N SER A 296 30.66 20.71 13.00
CA SER A 296 31.91 21.18 13.61
C SER A 296 32.41 22.44 12.90
N SER A 297 33.41 23.13 13.46
CA SER A 297 34.10 24.23 12.77
C SER A 297 34.79 23.81 11.47
N GLU A 298 35.03 22.51 11.27
CA GLU A 298 35.66 21.98 10.06
C GLU A 298 34.65 21.57 8.99
N THR A 299 33.37 21.40 9.35
CA THR A 299 32.33 20.93 8.44
C THR A 299 32.09 21.94 7.32
N LYS A 300 32.09 21.47 6.07
CA LYS A 300 31.80 22.29 4.89
C LYS A 300 30.54 21.81 4.19
N GLY A 301 29.79 22.72 3.59
CA GLY A 301 28.50 22.44 2.94
C GLY A 301 27.31 23.09 3.67
N PRO A 302 26.06 22.82 3.22
CA PRO A 302 25.72 21.88 2.16
C PRO A 302 26.19 22.35 0.78
N TYR A 303 26.65 21.41 -0.04
CA TYR A 303 26.83 21.58 -1.49
C TYR A 303 25.67 20.88 -2.20
N ILE A 304 25.01 21.56 -3.13
CA ILE A 304 23.95 20.94 -3.94
C ILE A 304 24.61 20.02 -4.97
N GLU A 305 24.17 18.76 -5.00
CA GLU A 305 24.65 17.73 -5.92
C GLU A 305 23.56 17.53 -6.99
N LEU A 306 23.77 18.11 -8.17
CA LEU A 306 22.87 18.01 -9.33
C LEU A 306 23.14 16.73 -10.14
N ARG A 307 22.38 16.54 -11.23
CA ARG A 307 22.44 15.41 -12.17
C ARG A 307 23.87 14.97 -12.47
N GLY A 308 24.11 13.66 -12.45
CA GLY A 308 25.42 13.08 -12.81
C GLY A 308 26.44 12.99 -11.69
N TYR A 309 26.00 12.96 -10.41
CA TYR A 309 26.85 12.52 -9.31
C TYR A 309 27.20 11.03 -9.47
N SER A 310 28.15 10.75 -10.37
CA SER A 310 29.00 9.58 -10.27
C SER A 310 29.84 9.78 -9.02
N THR A 311 29.60 8.97 -7.99
CA THR A 311 30.71 8.70 -7.07
C THR A 311 31.80 8.12 -7.96
N SER A 312 32.83 8.91 -8.24
CA SER A 312 34.03 8.47 -8.95
C SER A 312 34.73 7.29 -8.24
N ASP A 313 34.25 6.93 -7.05
CA ASP A 313 34.50 5.68 -6.38
C ASP A 313 33.31 4.73 -6.57
N GLU A 314 33.46 3.75 -7.47
CA GLU A 314 32.59 2.56 -7.63
C GLU A 314 32.47 1.69 -6.33
N LYS A 315 32.92 2.22 -5.19
CA LYS A 315 32.98 1.56 -3.87
C LYS A 315 32.05 2.17 -2.82
N ALA A 316 31.43 3.32 -3.09
CA ALA A 316 30.59 3.97 -2.10
C ALA A 316 29.23 3.26 -1.98
N ILE A 317 29.09 2.41 -0.96
CA ILE A 317 27.85 1.70 -0.66
C ILE A 317 26.79 2.69 -0.16
N THR A 318 25.71 2.85 -0.92
CA THR A 318 24.50 3.57 -0.49
C THR A 318 23.90 2.90 0.75
N LYS A 319 23.63 3.71 1.78
CA LYS A 319 23.02 3.32 3.06
C LYS A 319 21.62 3.91 3.18
N TRP A 320 20.85 3.41 4.15
CA TRP A 320 19.46 3.80 4.37
C TRP A 320 19.22 4.22 5.82
N ASP A 321 18.62 5.40 6.02
CA ASP A 321 18.09 5.77 7.33
C ASP A 321 16.60 5.45 7.43
N ASN A 322 16.26 4.57 8.38
CA ASN A 322 14.92 4.04 8.54
C ASN A 322 13.95 5.01 9.23
N ILE A 323 14.46 6.08 9.86
CA ILE A 323 13.61 7.09 10.51
C ILE A 323 13.22 8.12 9.46
N SER A 324 14.20 8.78 8.84
CA SER A 324 13.97 9.83 7.86
C SER A 324 13.51 9.33 6.50
N ARG A 325 13.63 8.02 6.25
CA ARG A 325 13.35 7.38 4.96
C ARG A 325 14.19 7.98 3.84
N THR A 326 15.48 8.15 4.11
CA THR A 326 16.41 8.84 3.20
C THR A 326 17.60 7.94 2.89
N PRO A 327 17.97 7.79 1.60
CA PRO A 327 19.23 7.18 1.22
C PRO A 327 20.37 8.16 1.48
N TYR A 328 21.52 7.62 1.90
CA TYR A 328 22.70 8.42 2.12
C TYR A 328 23.97 7.67 1.79
N ILE A 329 25.00 8.40 1.41
CA ILE A 329 26.36 7.91 1.27
C ILE A 329 27.19 8.55 2.37
N TRP A 330 28.02 7.77 3.03
CA TRP A 330 29.08 8.30 3.88
C TRP A 330 30.37 7.56 3.59
N ASP A 331 31.29 8.27 2.95
CA ASP A 331 32.62 7.77 2.59
C ASP A 331 33.66 8.88 2.75
N ASN A 332 34.83 8.54 3.31
CA ASN A 332 35.95 9.47 3.52
C ASN A 332 35.54 10.85 4.11
N ARG A 333 34.68 10.84 5.13
CA ARG A 333 34.10 12.04 5.78
C ARG A 333 33.28 12.96 4.86
N LYS A 334 32.92 12.51 3.65
CA LYS A 334 31.89 13.10 2.80
C LYS A 334 30.55 12.41 3.07
N PHE A 335 29.56 13.18 3.50
CA PHE A 335 28.19 12.72 3.69
C PHE A 335 27.32 13.27 2.56
N VAL A 336 26.54 12.42 1.90
CA VAL A 336 25.62 12.81 0.82
C VAL A 336 24.25 12.27 1.14
N THR A 337 23.21 13.08 1.00
CA THR A 337 21.80 12.65 1.05
C THR A 337 21.11 13.05 -0.23
N PHE A 338 20.25 12.19 -0.76
CA PHE A 338 19.58 12.38 -2.03
C PHE A 338 18.23 11.67 -2.02
N GLU A 339 17.51 11.70 -3.14
CA GLU A 339 16.34 10.86 -3.37
C GLU A 339 16.68 9.72 -4.32
N ASN A 340 16.19 8.52 -4.02
CA ASN A 340 16.20 7.39 -4.93
C ASN A 340 14.77 6.85 -5.13
N GLU A 341 14.59 5.84 -5.97
CA GLU A 341 13.29 5.25 -6.27
C GLU A 341 12.58 4.77 -5.01
N ARG A 342 13.33 4.27 -4.02
CA ARG A 342 12.77 3.84 -2.74
C ARG A 342 12.22 5.02 -1.95
N SER A 343 13.00 6.08 -1.72
CA SER A 343 12.53 7.22 -0.93
C SER A 343 11.41 7.98 -1.63
N VAL A 344 11.47 8.13 -2.96
CA VAL A 344 10.39 8.70 -3.76
C VAL A 344 9.13 7.83 -3.66
N ARG A 345 9.23 6.50 -3.74
CA ARG A 345 8.07 5.61 -3.58
C ARG A 345 7.47 5.70 -2.17
N GLU A 346 8.29 5.75 -1.13
CA GLU A 346 7.81 5.93 0.26
C GLU A 346 7.10 7.30 0.43
N LYS A 347 7.58 8.36 -0.23
CA LYS A 347 6.93 9.68 -0.28
C LYS A 347 5.62 9.67 -1.08
N MET A 348 5.60 9.07 -2.27
CA MET A 348 4.37 8.99 -3.06
C MET A 348 3.29 8.21 -2.32
N LYS A 349 3.69 7.11 -1.64
CA LYS A 349 2.82 6.37 -0.74
C LYS A 349 2.35 7.24 0.44
N TYR A 350 3.24 8.02 1.04
CA TYR A 350 2.86 8.98 2.08
C TYR A 350 1.79 9.96 1.59
N ALA A 351 1.96 10.53 0.39
CA ALA A 351 1.01 11.48 -0.18
C ALA A 351 -0.36 10.85 -0.44
N GLU A 352 -0.37 9.61 -0.94
CA GLU A 352 -1.58 8.79 -1.11
C GLU A 352 -2.27 8.53 0.24
N ASP A 353 -1.52 8.00 1.21
CA ASP A 353 -2.00 7.66 2.56
C ASP A 353 -2.55 8.88 3.32
N HIS A 354 -2.02 10.08 3.02
CA HIS A 354 -2.42 11.34 3.65
C HIS A 354 -3.41 12.18 2.84
N ASN A 355 -3.99 11.62 1.76
CA ASN A 355 -4.92 12.32 0.87
C ASN A 355 -4.41 13.68 0.40
N ILE A 356 -3.11 13.76 0.14
CA ILE A 356 -2.48 14.92 -0.47
C ILE A 356 -2.91 14.94 -1.94
N GLY A 357 -3.38 16.08 -2.42
CA GLY A 357 -3.98 16.16 -3.77
C GLY A 357 -2.98 16.13 -4.93
N GLY A 358 -1.68 16.20 -4.64
CA GLY A 358 -0.66 16.15 -5.65
C GLY A 358 0.75 16.16 -5.10
N VAL A 359 1.70 16.24 -6.03
CA VAL A 359 3.11 16.52 -5.75
C VAL A 359 3.61 17.60 -6.68
N PHE A 360 4.59 18.37 -6.23
CA PHE A 360 5.40 19.18 -7.11
C PHE A 360 6.86 18.75 -7.04
N ILE A 361 7.56 18.86 -8.18
CA ILE A 361 8.94 18.44 -8.35
C ILE A 361 9.80 19.66 -8.59
N TRP A 362 10.89 19.78 -7.85
CA TRP A 362 11.88 20.84 -7.96
C TRP A 362 13.28 20.29 -8.26
N GLY A 363 13.96 20.71 -9.33
CA GLY A 363 13.44 20.95 -10.68
C GLY A 363 13.47 19.62 -11.44
N PHE A 364 12.48 19.34 -12.30
CA PHE A 364 12.40 17.99 -12.89
C PHE A 364 13.44 17.74 -13.99
N ASP A 365 14.06 18.80 -14.49
CA ASP A 365 15.17 18.75 -15.44
C ASP A 365 16.48 18.20 -14.83
N GLU A 366 16.50 17.98 -13.51
CA GLU A 366 17.61 17.41 -12.75
C GLU A 366 17.55 15.86 -12.61
N ASP A 367 16.47 15.22 -13.07
CA ASP A 367 16.38 13.75 -13.16
C ASP A 367 17.42 13.18 -14.15
N ASP A 368 17.65 11.88 -14.16
CA ASP A 368 18.55 11.24 -15.13
C ASP A 368 18.00 11.23 -16.58
N ASP A 369 18.77 10.66 -17.52
CA ASP A 369 18.35 10.56 -18.93
C ASP A 369 17.17 9.59 -19.12
N GLU A 370 16.97 8.65 -18.18
CA GLU A 370 15.93 7.62 -18.18
C GLU A 370 14.87 7.86 -17.10
N PRO A 371 14.22 9.04 -17.13
CA PRO A 371 13.61 9.77 -16.00
C PRO A 371 13.18 8.90 -14.81
N THR A 372 14.16 8.39 -14.04
CA THR A 372 13.97 7.27 -13.11
C THR A 372 13.10 7.67 -11.93
N LEU A 373 13.37 8.83 -11.33
CA LEU A 373 12.56 9.31 -10.20
C LEU A 373 11.18 9.75 -10.66
N LEU A 374 11.08 10.40 -11.82
CA LEU A 374 9.81 10.79 -12.39
C LEU A 374 8.96 9.59 -12.82
N ASN A 375 9.56 8.48 -13.27
CA ASN A 375 8.87 7.21 -13.50
C ASN A 375 8.14 6.76 -12.22
N VAL A 376 8.82 6.79 -11.07
CA VAL A 376 8.22 6.42 -9.78
C VAL A 376 7.08 7.37 -9.41
N VAL A 377 7.30 8.69 -9.50
CA VAL A 377 6.26 9.70 -9.22
C VAL A 377 5.01 9.47 -10.07
N SER A 378 5.20 9.26 -11.38
CA SER A 378 4.07 9.07 -12.32
C SER A 378 3.36 7.72 -12.20
N SER A 379 3.94 6.75 -11.49
CA SER A 379 3.38 5.40 -11.33
C SER A 379 2.34 5.28 -10.22
N VAL A 380 2.23 6.27 -9.32
CA VAL A 380 1.35 6.23 -8.15
C VAL A 380 0.11 7.08 -8.37
N ASP A 381 -1.06 6.46 -8.19
CA ASP A 381 -2.36 7.12 -8.33
C ASP A 381 -2.81 7.74 -7.00
N LEU A 382 -2.51 9.03 -6.81
CA LEU A 382 -2.87 9.80 -5.60
C LEU A 382 -4.39 9.96 -5.37
N CYS A 383 -5.21 9.44 -6.28
CA CYS A 383 -6.67 9.54 -6.21
C CYS A 383 -7.39 8.31 -5.69
N ARG A 384 -6.64 7.27 -5.29
CA ARG A 384 -7.22 6.05 -4.70
C ARG A 384 -7.54 6.16 -3.21
N GLY A 385 -7.04 7.19 -2.52
CA GLY A 385 -7.33 7.43 -1.10
C GLY A 385 -8.75 7.99 -0.84
N SER A 386 -9.29 7.79 0.37
CA SER A 386 -10.63 8.27 0.75
C SER A 386 -10.77 9.81 0.71
N SER A 387 -11.99 10.37 0.66
CA SER A 387 -12.21 11.82 0.75
C SER A 387 -11.99 12.41 2.16
N LEU A 388 -11.73 11.57 3.16
CA LEU A 388 -11.62 11.99 4.57
C LEU A 388 -10.16 12.24 4.97
N MET A 389 -9.90 13.43 5.52
CA MET A 389 -8.62 13.81 6.11
C MET A 389 -8.11 12.76 7.11
N THR A 390 -6.90 12.24 6.88
CA THR A 390 -6.33 11.10 7.64
C THR A 390 -5.46 11.51 8.83
N TYR A 391 -5.09 12.79 8.95
CA TYR A 391 -4.37 13.26 10.14
C TYR A 391 -5.29 13.35 11.36
N ASN A 392 -4.82 12.84 12.50
CA ASN A 392 -5.39 13.21 13.79
C ASN A 392 -4.93 14.64 14.17
N CYS A 393 -5.87 15.59 14.15
CA CYS A 393 -5.64 17.01 14.36
C CYS A 393 -5.79 17.46 15.83
N ASP A 394 -5.77 16.53 16.79
CA ASP A 394 -5.74 16.85 18.22
C ASP A 394 -4.40 17.52 18.63
N PHE A 395 -4.25 18.80 18.33
CA PHE A 395 -3.20 19.63 18.88
C PHE A 395 -3.55 20.01 20.32
N LYS A 396 -3.44 19.08 21.27
CA LYS A 396 -3.35 19.49 22.68
C LYS A 396 -2.04 20.25 22.85
N THR A 397 -2.18 21.56 23.05
CA THR A 397 -1.14 22.51 23.43
C THR A 397 -0.30 21.95 24.56
N THR A 398 0.84 21.36 24.23
CA THR A 398 1.89 21.10 25.22
C THR A 398 2.75 22.36 25.27
N THR A 399 2.19 23.41 25.85
CA THR A 399 3.00 24.53 26.35
C THR A 399 3.69 24.03 27.61
N THR A 400 4.95 23.60 27.49
CA THR A 400 5.86 23.65 28.63
C THR A 400 7.25 23.98 28.15
N THR A 401 7.51 25.27 28.15
CA THR A 401 8.83 25.89 28.12
C THR A 401 9.63 25.40 29.33
N THR A 402 10.60 24.51 29.15
CA THR A 402 11.78 24.47 30.02
C THR A 402 13.01 24.01 29.23
N ARG A 403 13.93 24.95 29.08
CA ARG A 403 15.29 24.82 28.55
C ARG A 403 16.10 23.90 29.48
N PRO A 404 16.81 22.85 29.00
CA PRO A 404 17.78 22.16 29.85
C PRO A 404 19.06 23.00 29.87
N THR A 405 19.26 23.75 30.95
CA THR A 405 20.59 24.21 31.34
C THR A 405 21.30 23.09 32.09
N THR A 406 22.53 22.85 31.67
CA THR A 406 23.57 22.13 32.41
C THR A 406 23.66 22.61 33.86
N ASP A 407 23.54 21.70 34.83
CA ASP A 407 24.57 21.59 35.87
C ASP A 407 24.49 20.28 36.65
N PHE A 408 25.65 19.64 36.79
CA PHE A 408 25.90 18.53 37.69
C PHE A 408 26.16 19.08 39.10
N LYS A 409 25.43 18.62 40.13
CA LYS A 409 25.99 18.21 41.45
C LYS A 409 24.92 17.78 42.49
N ASN A 410 25.16 16.58 43.02
CA ASN A 410 24.94 16.04 44.37
C ASN A 410 23.51 16.02 44.98
N ILE A 411 22.84 14.85 45.02
CA ILE A 411 22.83 13.80 46.10
C ILE A 411 21.95 14.25 47.29
N ASN A 412 20.79 13.65 47.61
CA ASN A 412 20.52 12.35 48.28
C ASN A 412 18.97 12.26 48.42
N THR A 413 18.22 11.15 48.34
CA THR A 413 18.30 9.87 49.06
C THR A 413 17.30 8.84 48.51
N ARG A 414 17.77 7.59 48.44
CA ARG A 414 17.10 6.28 48.65
C ARG A 414 15.94 5.83 47.74
N LEU A 415 16.24 4.80 46.93
CA LEU A 415 15.65 3.46 47.10
C LEU A 415 16.50 2.35 46.44
N SER A 416 16.92 1.42 47.30
CA SER A 416 17.41 0.04 47.15
C SER A 416 17.95 -0.48 45.80
N THR A 417 19.25 -0.80 45.81
CA THR A 417 19.98 -1.62 44.85
C THR A 417 19.90 -3.12 45.18
N THR A 418 19.78 -3.97 44.16
CA THR A 418 20.66 -5.15 44.03
C THR A 418 20.88 -5.43 42.54
N ALA A 419 22.14 -5.44 42.13
CA ALA A 419 22.62 -5.58 40.76
C ALA A 419 22.96 -7.04 40.44
N ILE A 420 22.93 -7.42 39.15
CA ILE A 420 23.71 -8.53 38.62
C ILE A 420 24.62 -7.99 37.51
N THR A 421 25.90 -8.15 37.76
CA THR A 421 27.05 -7.70 36.97
C THR A 421 27.25 -8.57 35.73
N PHE A 422 27.47 -7.94 34.57
CA PHE A 422 28.06 -8.60 33.41
C PHE A 422 29.58 -8.68 33.58
N GLN A 423 30.15 -9.88 33.47
CA GLN A 423 31.56 -10.08 33.15
C GLN A 423 31.68 -10.96 31.92
N SER A 424 32.47 -10.46 30.98
CA SER A 424 32.90 -11.09 29.74
C SER A 424 33.94 -12.17 30.00
N ILE A 425 33.76 -13.36 29.42
CA ILE A 425 34.84 -14.32 29.17
C ILE A 425 34.65 -14.94 27.78
N THR A 426 35.62 -14.67 26.92
CA THR A 426 35.89 -15.36 25.65
C THR A 426 36.52 -16.72 25.97
N THR A 427 35.96 -17.85 25.52
CA THR A 427 36.71 -18.95 24.86
C THR A 427 35.79 -20.10 24.44
N SER A 428 36.21 -20.71 23.33
CA SER A 428 35.65 -21.88 22.66
C SER A 428 35.64 -23.16 23.51
N LYS A 429 34.63 -24.02 23.30
CA LYS A 429 34.81 -25.46 23.01
C LYS A 429 33.49 -26.21 22.81
N GLN A 430 33.45 -26.90 21.67
CA GLN A 430 32.93 -28.24 21.37
C GLN A 430 31.78 -28.86 22.16
N LEU A 431 30.83 -29.37 21.37
CA LEU A 431 29.95 -30.52 21.61
C LEU A 431 30.54 -31.57 22.57
N SER A 432 29.75 -31.98 23.56
CA SER A 432 29.58 -33.40 23.85
C SER A 432 28.24 -33.66 24.55
N SER A 433 27.65 -34.78 24.17
CA SER A 433 26.41 -35.41 24.63
C SER A 433 26.37 -35.69 26.14
N THR A 434 25.20 -35.59 26.78
CA THR A 434 24.42 -36.75 27.26
C THR A 434 23.21 -36.35 28.12
N ASN A 435 22.13 -37.10 27.85
CA ASN A 435 21.04 -37.55 28.72
C ASN A 435 19.97 -36.58 29.26
N ALA A 436 18.78 -36.85 28.71
CA ALA A 436 17.45 -36.52 29.19
C ALA A 436 17.26 -36.64 30.71
N SER A 437 16.54 -35.66 31.27
CA SER A 437 15.42 -35.93 32.16
C SER A 437 14.41 -34.78 32.07
N SER A 438 13.15 -35.20 32.20
CA SER A 438 11.89 -34.51 31.96
C SER A 438 11.59 -33.34 32.90
N GLU A 439 11.15 -32.22 32.33
CA GLU A 439 10.19 -31.32 32.98
C GLU A 439 9.04 -31.01 32.00
N ASP A 440 7.96 -31.77 32.17
CA ASP A 440 6.64 -31.53 31.59
C ASP A 440 5.98 -30.35 32.33
N GLY A 441 6.31 -29.14 31.87
CA GLY A 441 5.58 -27.91 32.20
C GLY A 441 4.73 -27.52 31.00
N SER A 442 3.44 -27.87 31.04
CA SER A 442 2.47 -27.61 29.97
C SER A 442 2.31 -26.10 29.70
N LYS A 443 3.19 -25.54 28.88
CA LYS A 443 3.02 -24.19 28.33
C LYS A 443 1.99 -24.29 27.21
N LEU A 444 0.83 -23.67 27.41
CA LEU A 444 -0.16 -23.46 26.35
C LEU A 444 0.55 -22.81 25.15
N LEU A 445 0.22 -23.21 23.91
CA LEU A 445 0.82 -22.61 22.71
C LEU A 445 0.65 -21.08 22.74
N PRO A 446 1.71 -20.29 22.45
CA PRO A 446 1.63 -18.83 22.49
C PRO A 446 0.43 -18.29 21.72
N ALA A 447 0.20 -18.78 20.49
CA ALA A 447 -0.95 -18.41 19.66
C ALA A 447 -2.31 -18.68 20.34
N ALA A 448 -2.45 -19.80 21.04
CA ALA A 448 -3.70 -20.18 21.70
C ALA A 448 -4.05 -19.22 22.84
N SER A 449 -3.05 -18.63 23.52
CA SER A 449 -3.26 -17.69 24.63
C SER A 449 -4.01 -16.41 24.25
N CYS A 450 -3.97 -16.04 22.97
CA CYS A 450 -4.65 -14.86 22.43
C CYS A 450 -5.71 -15.21 21.38
N GLY A 451 -6.12 -16.48 21.30
CA GLY A 451 -7.15 -16.95 20.36
C GLY A 451 -6.71 -16.98 18.90
N LYS A 452 -5.41 -16.93 18.60
CA LYS A 452 -4.86 -17.11 17.26
C LYS A 452 -4.73 -18.60 16.92
N ARG A 453 -4.73 -18.91 15.63
CA ARG A 453 -4.72 -20.29 15.13
C ARG A 453 -3.36 -20.68 14.57
N ILE A 454 -2.97 -21.92 14.79
CA ILE A 454 -1.91 -22.62 14.06
C ILE A 454 -2.57 -23.88 13.51
N ILE A 455 -2.87 -23.85 12.21
CA ILE A 455 -3.64 -24.87 11.51
C ILE A 455 -2.67 -25.70 10.67
N GLY A 456 -2.61 -27.00 10.91
CA GLY A 456 -1.78 -27.92 10.14
C GLY A 456 -2.61 -28.76 9.17
N TYR A 457 -2.31 -28.68 7.87
CA TYR A 457 -2.79 -29.69 6.93
C TYR A 457 -1.98 -30.95 7.02
N ILE A 458 -2.69 -32.08 7.00
CA ILE A 458 -2.12 -33.41 6.91
C ILE A 458 -2.65 -34.09 5.65
N THR A 459 -1.75 -34.58 4.81
CA THR A 459 -2.05 -35.15 3.49
C THR A 459 -1.97 -36.67 3.51
N ASP A 460 -2.13 -37.35 2.38
CA ASP A 460 -1.98 -38.80 2.22
C ASP A 460 -0.55 -39.26 1.89
N ILE A 461 0.42 -38.33 1.83
CA ILE A 461 1.76 -38.56 1.27
C ILE A 461 2.63 -39.45 2.19
N GLU A 462 2.81 -39.12 3.48
CA GLU A 462 3.82 -39.78 4.35
C GLU A 462 3.30 -40.34 5.68
N ASN A 463 3.58 -41.60 6.01
CA ASN A 463 2.92 -42.34 7.10
C ASN A 463 3.18 -41.88 8.56
N ASP A 464 4.13 -40.99 8.86
CA ASP A 464 4.53 -40.71 10.25
C ASP A 464 4.13 -39.30 10.74
N HIS A 465 2.97 -39.22 11.41
CA HIS A 465 2.59 -38.06 12.22
C HIS A 465 2.91 -38.34 13.66
N ARG A 466 3.98 -37.71 14.13
CA ARG A 466 4.41 -37.84 15.52
C ARG A 466 3.52 -36.97 16.39
N GLU A 467 3.13 -37.52 17.54
CA GLU A 467 2.29 -36.80 18.49
C GLU A 467 2.87 -35.44 18.89
N GLU A 468 4.20 -35.34 18.90
CA GLU A 468 4.95 -34.10 19.14
C GLU A 468 4.67 -32.97 18.14
N GLN A 469 4.33 -33.29 16.88
CA GLN A 469 3.93 -32.28 15.90
C GLN A 469 2.50 -31.80 16.15
N LEU A 470 1.59 -32.70 16.51
CA LEU A 470 0.19 -32.35 16.78
C LEU A 470 0.04 -31.49 18.04
N LYS A 471 0.90 -31.68 19.05
CA LYS A 471 0.97 -30.80 20.24
C LYS A 471 1.28 -29.34 19.92
N LYS A 472 1.82 -29.06 18.72
CA LYS A 472 2.21 -27.72 18.26
C LYS A 472 1.13 -27.01 17.44
N LEU A 473 -0.04 -27.64 17.29
CA LEU A 473 -1.14 -27.14 16.48
C LEU A 473 -2.34 -26.81 17.36
N THR A 474 -3.11 -25.80 16.96
CA THR A 474 -4.43 -25.54 17.55
C THR A 474 -5.55 -26.20 16.77
N HIS A 475 -5.34 -26.41 15.46
CA HIS A 475 -6.26 -27.12 14.58
C HIS A 475 -5.46 -28.06 13.67
N VAL A 476 -6.05 -29.22 13.40
CA VAL A 476 -5.53 -30.23 12.49
C VAL A 476 -6.62 -30.50 11.47
N ILE A 477 -6.29 -30.40 10.18
CA ILE A 477 -7.24 -30.65 9.10
C ILE A 477 -6.67 -31.76 8.21
N TYR A 478 -7.36 -32.90 8.17
CA TYR A 478 -6.99 -34.00 7.28
C TYR A 478 -7.48 -33.72 5.86
N LEU A 479 -6.60 -33.86 4.88
CA LEU A 479 -6.85 -33.67 3.45
C LEU A 479 -6.70 -35.02 2.71
N PHE A 480 -7.69 -35.54 2.00
CA PHE A 480 -9.06 -35.04 1.78
C PHE A 480 -10.09 -36.17 1.90
N ALA A 481 -11.33 -35.83 2.22
CA ALA A 481 -12.49 -36.60 1.78
C ALA A 481 -12.99 -36.03 0.44
N THR A 482 -13.18 -36.89 -0.56
CA THR A 482 -13.50 -36.51 -1.93
C THR A 482 -15.00 -36.42 -2.17
N VAL A 483 -15.41 -35.41 -2.93
CA VAL A 483 -16.81 -35.20 -3.33
C VAL A 483 -17.13 -36.04 -4.58
N GLN A 484 -18.28 -36.70 -4.58
CA GLN A 484 -18.82 -37.45 -5.71
C GLN A 484 -19.87 -36.63 -6.48
N ASP A 485 -20.25 -37.06 -7.69
CA ASP A 485 -21.13 -36.29 -8.59
C ASP A 485 -22.57 -36.11 -8.10
N ASP A 486 -23.00 -36.94 -7.16
CA ASP A 486 -24.29 -36.85 -6.47
C ASP A 486 -24.26 -35.94 -5.24
N GLY A 487 -23.08 -35.47 -4.83
CA GLY A 487 -22.84 -34.68 -3.63
C GLY A 487 -22.34 -35.49 -2.43
N SER A 488 -22.33 -36.82 -2.46
CA SER A 488 -21.79 -37.63 -1.35
C SER A 488 -20.28 -37.42 -1.16
N ILE A 489 -19.77 -37.64 0.05
CA ILE A 489 -18.33 -37.60 0.36
C ILE A 489 -17.80 -38.97 0.75
N LYS A 490 -16.54 -39.27 0.43
CA LYS A 490 -15.87 -40.51 0.86
C LYS A 490 -14.37 -40.33 1.06
N LEU A 491 -13.75 -41.25 1.80
CA LEU A 491 -12.31 -41.46 1.76
C LEU A 491 -12.01 -42.44 0.62
N ASP A 492 -11.03 -42.12 -0.22
CA ASP A 492 -10.87 -42.81 -1.52
C ASP A 492 -10.46 -44.28 -1.41
N ASN A 493 -9.77 -44.65 -0.33
CA ASN A 493 -9.26 -46.00 -0.12
C ASN A 493 -8.95 -46.31 1.36
N GLU A 494 -8.72 -47.58 1.66
CA GLU A 494 -8.41 -48.08 3.01
C GLU A 494 -7.18 -47.40 3.63
N ARG A 495 -6.17 -47.03 2.83
CA ARG A 495 -4.99 -46.32 3.34
C ARG A 495 -5.38 -44.92 3.85
N THR A 496 -6.15 -44.17 3.07
CA THR A 496 -6.63 -42.84 3.46
C THR A 496 -7.56 -42.90 4.67
N GLU A 497 -8.40 -43.92 4.74
CA GLU A 497 -9.29 -44.16 5.88
C GLU A 497 -8.53 -44.47 7.16
N LYS A 498 -7.64 -45.46 7.11
CA LYS A 498 -6.79 -45.83 8.26
C LYS A 498 -5.98 -44.64 8.78
N ARG A 499 -5.46 -43.82 7.87
CA ARG A 499 -4.64 -42.66 8.20
C ARG A 499 -5.46 -41.54 8.83
N PHE A 500 -6.64 -41.27 8.31
CA PHE A 500 -7.58 -40.33 8.91
C PHE A 500 -7.98 -40.79 10.32
N LEU A 501 -8.30 -42.07 10.49
CA LEU A 501 -8.67 -42.65 11.79
C LEU A 501 -7.53 -42.56 12.81
N ASP A 502 -6.31 -42.93 12.42
CA ASP A 502 -5.10 -42.81 13.26
C ASP A 502 -4.88 -41.36 13.71
N LEU A 503 -4.97 -40.41 12.78
CA LEU A 503 -4.80 -39.00 13.10
C LEU A 503 -5.87 -38.48 14.06
N LYS A 504 -7.14 -38.83 13.79
CA LYS A 504 -8.29 -38.47 14.62
C LYS A 504 -8.14 -39.02 16.04
N ASP A 505 -7.77 -40.29 16.18
CA ASP A 505 -7.60 -40.93 17.48
C ASP A 505 -6.43 -40.29 18.26
N LYS A 506 -5.31 -40.04 17.58
CA LYS A 506 -4.18 -39.30 18.16
C LYS A 506 -4.61 -37.92 18.64
N ALA A 507 -5.23 -37.11 17.78
CA ALA A 507 -5.67 -35.76 18.10
C ALA A 507 -6.59 -35.73 19.35
N HIS A 508 -7.60 -36.61 19.40
CA HIS A 508 -8.53 -36.70 20.55
C HIS A 508 -7.89 -37.23 21.83
N SER A 509 -6.81 -38.01 21.72
CA SER A 509 -6.09 -38.52 22.89
C SER A 509 -5.15 -37.48 23.52
N MET A 510 -4.88 -36.36 22.84
CA MET A 510 -3.90 -35.38 23.30
C MET A 510 -4.45 -34.47 24.38
N ARG A 511 -3.61 -34.19 25.38
CA ARG A 511 -3.89 -33.16 26.39
C ARG A 511 -4.01 -31.75 25.79
N SER A 512 -3.31 -31.46 24.68
CA SER A 512 -3.41 -30.17 23.99
C SER A 512 -4.75 -29.98 23.26
N ASP A 513 -5.52 -31.06 23.07
CA ASP A 513 -6.85 -31.09 22.43
C ASP A 513 -6.94 -30.23 21.15
N PRO A 514 -6.07 -30.46 20.15
CA PRO A 514 -6.14 -29.71 18.90
C PRO A 514 -7.46 -30.03 18.19
N LYS A 515 -8.08 -29.00 17.59
CA LYS A 515 -9.37 -29.19 16.91
C LYS A 515 -9.19 -30.04 15.66
N MET A 516 -9.88 -31.17 15.61
CA MET A 516 -9.78 -32.14 14.52
C MET A 516 -10.87 -31.88 13.48
N MET A 517 -10.47 -31.54 12.25
CA MET A 517 -11.37 -31.21 11.15
C MET A 517 -11.05 -32.05 9.90
N ILE A 518 -11.99 -32.08 8.96
CA ILE A 518 -11.85 -32.74 7.65
C ILE A 518 -11.92 -31.71 6.52
N GLY A 519 -10.99 -31.79 5.55
CA GLY A 519 -11.05 -31.03 4.30
C GLY A 519 -11.84 -31.80 3.24
N ILE A 520 -12.91 -31.19 2.73
CA ILE A 520 -13.80 -31.78 1.72
C ILE A 520 -13.48 -31.21 0.35
N GLY A 521 -13.16 -32.09 -0.60
CA GLY A 521 -12.83 -31.73 -1.98
C GLY A 521 -11.37 -32.01 -2.32
N GLY A 522 -10.63 -30.96 -2.66
CA GLY A 522 -9.25 -31.05 -3.13
C GLY A 522 -9.10 -30.83 -4.64
N PRO A 523 -7.86 -30.73 -5.15
CA PRO A 523 -7.60 -30.43 -6.57
C PRO A 523 -8.24 -31.43 -7.55
N LYS A 524 -8.43 -32.69 -7.14
CA LYS A 524 -8.97 -33.76 -7.99
C LYS A 524 -10.49 -33.75 -8.18
N THR A 525 -11.23 -33.08 -7.31
CA THR A 525 -12.71 -33.08 -7.34
C THR A 525 -13.30 -31.66 -7.27
N SER A 526 -12.46 -30.64 -7.44
CA SER A 526 -12.89 -29.24 -7.36
C SER A 526 -13.84 -28.85 -8.51
N ASP A 527 -13.74 -29.53 -9.65
CA ASP A 527 -14.60 -29.38 -10.83
C ASP A 527 -16.05 -29.81 -10.58
N ARG A 528 -16.31 -30.68 -9.61
CA ARG A 528 -17.64 -31.20 -9.30
C ARG A 528 -18.51 -30.21 -8.53
N PHE A 529 -17.91 -29.34 -7.72
CA PHE A 529 -18.63 -28.46 -6.79
C PHE A 529 -19.67 -27.59 -7.50
N SER A 530 -19.32 -26.96 -8.62
CA SER A 530 -20.23 -26.06 -9.35
C SER A 530 -21.58 -26.73 -9.67
N SER A 531 -21.54 -27.96 -10.19
CA SER A 531 -22.75 -28.74 -10.52
C SER A 531 -23.54 -29.21 -9.29
N ILE A 532 -22.88 -29.31 -8.14
CA ILE A 532 -23.48 -29.77 -6.89
C ILE A 532 -24.13 -28.61 -6.14
N VAL A 533 -23.45 -27.47 -6.05
CA VAL A 533 -23.97 -26.31 -5.30
C VAL A 533 -25.07 -25.57 -6.05
N SER A 534 -25.14 -25.69 -7.38
CA SER A 534 -26.22 -25.12 -8.20
C SER A 534 -27.50 -25.98 -8.22
N ASP A 535 -27.44 -27.24 -7.77
CA ASP A 535 -28.58 -28.15 -7.68
C ASP A 535 -29.01 -28.33 -6.22
N ASP A 536 -30.22 -27.91 -5.87
CA ASP A 536 -30.72 -27.96 -4.48
C ASP A 536 -30.79 -29.39 -3.91
N GLY A 537 -30.99 -30.41 -4.74
CA GLY A 537 -30.99 -31.81 -4.35
C GLY A 537 -29.59 -32.31 -3.99
N LYS A 538 -28.62 -32.11 -4.89
CA LYS A 538 -27.22 -32.49 -4.69
C LYS A 538 -26.57 -31.69 -3.57
N GLN A 539 -26.84 -30.38 -3.48
CA GLN A 539 -26.38 -29.53 -2.38
C GLN A 539 -26.84 -30.10 -1.03
N LYS A 540 -28.09 -30.56 -0.93
CA LYS A 540 -28.62 -31.19 0.28
C LYS A 540 -27.95 -32.52 0.59
N ILE A 541 -27.67 -33.35 -0.42
CA ILE A 541 -26.90 -34.59 -0.25
C ILE A 541 -25.52 -34.28 0.32
N LEU A 542 -24.82 -33.29 -0.24
CA LEU A 542 -23.51 -32.85 0.25
C LEU A 542 -23.55 -32.40 1.71
N ILE A 543 -24.49 -31.52 2.07
CA ILE A 543 -24.64 -31.05 3.45
C ILE A 543 -24.93 -32.22 4.42
N ASN A 544 -25.81 -33.15 4.02
CA ASN A 544 -26.13 -34.33 4.83
C ASN A 544 -24.92 -35.26 4.97
N SER A 545 -24.15 -35.44 3.90
CA SER A 545 -22.96 -36.30 3.92
C SER A 545 -21.88 -35.72 4.81
N ILE A 546 -21.64 -34.39 4.76
CA ILE A 546 -20.70 -33.69 5.63
C ILE A 546 -21.13 -33.79 7.10
N THR A 547 -22.40 -33.48 7.40
CA THR A 547 -22.89 -33.52 8.79
C THR A 547 -22.88 -34.92 9.38
N SER A 548 -23.21 -35.94 8.58
CA SER A 548 -23.12 -37.35 9.00
C SER A 548 -21.68 -37.77 9.28
N PHE A 549 -20.74 -37.37 8.43
CA PHE A 549 -19.32 -37.68 8.61
C PHE A 549 -18.74 -37.02 9.87
N ILE A 550 -19.08 -35.74 10.13
CA ILE A 550 -18.69 -35.05 11.36
C ILE A 550 -19.23 -35.76 12.60
N ASP A 551 -20.49 -36.22 12.57
CA ASP A 551 -21.12 -36.93 13.68
C ASP A 551 -20.50 -38.31 13.90
N GLU A 552 -20.37 -39.10 12.83
CA GLU A 552 -19.84 -40.46 12.84
C GLU A 552 -18.43 -40.51 13.41
N TYR A 553 -17.57 -39.56 13.00
CA TYR A 553 -16.18 -39.51 13.43
C TYR A 553 -15.93 -38.53 14.58
N ASN A 554 -16.97 -37.93 15.17
CA ASN A 554 -16.86 -36.97 16.27
C ASN A 554 -15.84 -35.84 15.97
N LEU A 555 -15.95 -35.20 14.81
CA LEU A 555 -15.05 -34.13 14.40
C LEU A 555 -15.47 -32.78 14.98
N ASP A 556 -14.51 -31.87 15.13
CA ASP A 556 -14.76 -30.49 15.57
C ASP A 556 -15.26 -29.59 14.45
N GLY A 557 -15.08 -29.97 13.19
CA GLY A 557 -15.54 -29.17 12.07
C GLY A 557 -15.11 -29.64 10.69
N VAL A 558 -15.33 -28.79 9.70
CA VAL A 558 -15.09 -29.04 8.27
C VAL A 558 -14.45 -27.84 7.60
N GLU A 559 -13.58 -28.12 6.65
CA GLU A 559 -13.14 -27.15 5.65
C GLU A 559 -13.67 -27.50 4.26
N ILE A 560 -14.26 -26.53 3.57
CA ILE A 560 -14.60 -26.68 2.16
C ILE A 560 -13.38 -26.30 1.33
N PHE A 561 -12.78 -27.32 0.69
CA PHE A 561 -11.59 -27.18 -0.12
C PHE A 561 -11.95 -27.20 -1.61
N TRP A 562 -12.48 -26.08 -2.09
CA TRP A 562 -12.84 -25.87 -3.49
C TRP A 562 -11.88 -24.87 -4.15
N ILE A 563 -11.08 -25.34 -5.11
CA ILE A 563 -10.11 -24.53 -5.85
C ILE A 563 -10.52 -24.39 -7.32
N PHE A 564 -10.97 -23.23 -7.78
CA PHE A 564 -11.69 -22.20 -7.05
C PHE A 564 -13.05 -21.96 -7.72
N SER A 565 -14.01 -21.48 -6.92
CA SER A 565 -15.30 -20.94 -7.37
C SER A 565 -15.11 -19.84 -8.41
N ASN A 566 -16.02 -19.77 -9.39
CA ASN A 566 -16.06 -18.74 -10.43
C ASN A 566 -17.30 -17.82 -10.28
N LYS A 567 -17.49 -16.94 -11.26
CA LYS A 567 -18.57 -15.96 -11.26
C LYS A 567 -19.97 -16.56 -11.19
N GLU A 568 -20.19 -17.67 -11.89
CA GLU A 568 -21.45 -18.40 -11.93
C GLU A 568 -21.76 -19.09 -10.59
N ASP A 569 -20.72 -19.45 -9.84
CA ASP A 569 -20.80 -20.14 -8.57
C ASP A 569 -21.03 -19.21 -7.37
N LYS A 570 -20.67 -17.92 -7.49
CA LYS A 570 -20.63 -16.93 -6.39
C LYS A 570 -21.83 -16.94 -5.43
N THR A 571 -23.05 -16.89 -5.96
CA THR A 571 -24.28 -16.89 -5.16
C THR A 571 -24.62 -18.28 -4.63
N HIS A 572 -24.39 -19.33 -5.44
CA HIS A 572 -24.64 -20.72 -5.06
C HIS A 572 -23.73 -21.16 -3.93
N TYR A 573 -22.45 -20.77 -3.96
CA TYR A 573 -21.49 -21.09 -2.92
C TYR A 573 -21.88 -20.42 -1.60
N SER A 574 -22.25 -19.14 -1.62
CA SER A 574 -22.69 -18.41 -0.43
C SER A 574 -23.96 -19.03 0.19
N LYS A 575 -24.91 -19.47 -0.65
CA LYS A 575 -26.08 -20.26 -0.21
C LYS A 575 -25.66 -21.57 0.43
N PHE A 576 -24.81 -22.36 -0.23
CA PHE A 576 -24.34 -23.65 0.27
C PHE A 576 -23.68 -23.51 1.66
N VAL A 577 -22.75 -22.57 1.83
CA VAL A 577 -22.05 -22.37 3.11
C VAL A 577 -23.01 -21.95 4.23
N ARG A 578 -23.99 -21.09 3.93
CA ARG A 578 -25.04 -20.71 4.88
C ARG A 578 -25.92 -21.89 5.29
N GLU A 579 -26.34 -22.72 4.34
CA GLU A 579 -27.15 -23.90 4.65
C GLU A 579 -26.35 -24.97 5.39
N LEU A 580 -25.07 -25.14 5.08
CA LEU A 580 -24.15 -25.99 5.85
C LEU A 580 -24.03 -25.53 7.30
N ARG A 581 -23.85 -24.22 7.54
CA ARG A 581 -23.84 -23.65 8.89
C ARG A 581 -25.13 -23.96 9.65
N LYS A 582 -26.30 -23.79 9.03
CA LYS A 582 -27.59 -24.11 9.65
C LYS A 582 -27.72 -25.59 10.02
N ALA A 583 -27.27 -26.48 9.13
CA ALA A 583 -27.28 -27.91 9.38
C ALA A 583 -26.38 -28.29 10.57
N LEU A 584 -25.19 -27.70 10.65
CA LEU A 584 -24.28 -27.91 11.78
C LEU A 584 -24.80 -27.34 13.11
N ASN A 585 -25.46 -26.18 13.09
CA ASN A 585 -26.14 -25.64 14.29
C ASN A 585 -27.27 -26.56 14.77
N SER A 586 -27.98 -27.19 13.83
CA SER A 586 -29.01 -28.18 14.14
C SER A 586 -28.41 -29.45 14.73
N LEU A 587 -27.31 -29.96 14.15
CA LEU A 587 -26.56 -31.09 14.69
C LEU A 587 -26.03 -30.80 16.10
N LYS A 588 -25.48 -29.60 16.34
CA LYS A 588 -25.01 -29.15 17.67
C LYS A 588 -26.13 -29.26 18.69
N SER A 589 -27.31 -28.73 18.35
CA SER A 589 -28.50 -28.74 19.22
C SER A 589 -28.98 -30.16 19.49
N LEU A 590 -29.05 -31.00 18.45
CA LEU A 590 -29.44 -32.41 18.55
C LEU A 590 -28.50 -33.21 19.47
N LYS A 591 -27.19 -32.97 19.34
CA LYS A 591 -26.14 -33.65 20.10
C LYS A 591 -25.87 -33.02 21.47
N LYS A 592 -26.56 -31.91 21.79
CA LYS A 592 -26.34 -31.10 23.00
C LYS A 592 -24.87 -30.72 23.19
N ARG A 593 -24.16 -30.50 22.08
CA ARG A 593 -22.74 -30.14 22.08
C ARG A 593 -22.60 -28.70 22.56
N ILE A 594 -21.64 -28.45 23.46
CA ILE A 594 -21.38 -27.11 24.01
C ILE A 594 -20.68 -26.23 22.96
N ALA A 595 -19.57 -26.71 22.42
CA ALA A 595 -18.79 -26.01 21.40
C ALA A 595 -19.51 -26.01 20.05
N ASP A 596 -19.36 -24.93 19.30
CA ASP A 596 -19.80 -24.91 17.90
C ASP A 596 -18.97 -25.87 17.05
N TYR A 597 -19.59 -26.41 16.00
CA TYR A 597 -18.84 -27.06 14.93
C TYR A 597 -18.20 -25.98 14.06
N LEU A 598 -16.92 -26.15 13.76
CA LEU A 598 -16.17 -25.20 12.97
C LEU A 598 -16.46 -25.37 11.48
N VAL A 599 -16.58 -24.26 10.76
CA VAL A 599 -16.62 -24.23 9.30
C VAL A 599 -15.56 -23.25 8.83
N SER A 600 -14.65 -23.73 7.98
CA SER A 600 -13.74 -22.88 7.23
C SER A 600 -13.87 -23.14 5.73
N ILE A 601 -13.35 -22.20 4.95
CA ILE A 601 -13.17 -22.40 3.51
C ILE A 601 -11.77 -21.97 3.11
N ILE A 602 -11.26 -22.60 2.05
CA ILE A 602 -10.08 -22.10 1.36
C ILE A 602 -10.47 -21.03 0.33
N VAL A 603 -9.67 -19.97 0.21
CA VAL A 603 -9.87 -18.90 -0.77
C VAL A 603 -8.58 -18.60 -1.56
N PRO A 604 -8.70 -18.14 -2.82
CA PRO A 604 -7.54 -17.91 -3.68
C PRO A 604 -6.63 -16.78 -3.20
N PRO A 605 -5.34 -16.79 -3.58
CA PRO A 605 -4.41 -15.69 -3.33
C PRO A 605 -4.75 -14.44 -4.17
N HIS A 606 -5.35 -14.60 -5.34
CA HIS A 606 -5.53 -13.49 -6.28
C HIS A 606 -6.83 -12.72 -6.03
N ILE A 607 -6.74 -11.38 -5.91
CA ILE A 607 -7.89 -10.49 -5.64
C ILE A 607 -8.98 -10.63 -6.70
N ALA A 608 -8.61 -10.71 -8.00
CA ALA A 608 -9.59 -10.89 -9.07
C ALA A 608 -10.42 -12.18 -8.89
N ALA A 609 -9.79 -13.28 -8.49
CA ALA A 609 -10.49 -14.53 -8.23
C ALA A 609 -11.40 -14.46 -6.99
N LEU A 610 -10.99 -13.71 -5.96
CA LEU A 610 -11.83 -13.40 -4.79
C LEU A 610 -13.06 -12.57 -5.19
N GLU A 611 -12.90 -11.60 -6.09
CA GLU A 611 -13.98 -10.74 -6.55
C GLU A 611 -14.97 -11.45 -7.45
N ASP A 612 -14.47 -12.27 -8.36
CA ASP A 612 -15.30 -13.02 -9.28
C ASP A 612 -16.05 -14.14 -8.57
N GLY A 613 -15.36 -14.92 -7.73
CA GLY A 613 -15.89 -16.18 -7.21
C GLY A 613 -16.67 -16.13 -5.88
N TYR A 614 -16.61 -15.03 -5.11
CA TYR A 614 -17.00 -15.04 -3.70
C TYR A 614 -17.78 -13.81 -3.23
N ASN A 615 -18.90 -14.01 -2.52
CA ASN A 615 -19.51 -12.98 -1.66
C ASN A 615 -18.88 -13.03 -0.28
N ILE A 616 -17.64 -12.54 -0.16
CA ILE A 616 -16.80 -12.81 1.02
C ILE A 616 -17.43 -12.38 2.36
N ASN A 617 -18.17 -11.27 2.40
CA ASN A 617 -18.83 -10.79 3.62
C ASN A 617 -20.00 -11.69 4.03
N GLU A 618 -20.82 -12.13 3.08
CA GLU A 618 -21.92 -13.08 3.31
C GLU A 618 -21.39 -14.44 3.79
N ILE A 619 -20.28 -14.90 3.20
CA ILE A 619 -19.60 -16.14 3.61
C ILE A 619 -19.09 -16.01 5.05
N LEU A 620 -18.47 -14.89 5.42
CA LEU A 620 -17.92 -14.66 6.77
C LEU A 620 -18.97 -14.60 7.89
N GLU A 621 -20.24 -14.41 7.56
CA GLU A 621 -21.34 -14.58 8.52
C GLU A 621 -21.59 -16.06 8.86
N SER A 622 -21.20 -16.97 7.96
CA SER A 622 -21.47 -18.41 8.05
C SER A 622 -20.23 -19.25 8.35
N VAL A 623 -19.02 -18.72 8.20
CA VAL A 623 -17.76 -19.42 8.52
C VAL A 623 -17.07 -18.84 9.76
N ASP A 624 -16.30 -19.67 10.46
CA ASP A 624 -15.48 -19.27 11.59
C ASP A 624 -14.22 -18.52 11.16
N PHE A 625 -13.62 -18.95 10.04
CA PHE A 625 -12.43 -18.33 9.46
C PHE A 625 -12.24 -18.72 7.99
N LEU A 626 -11.43 -17.92 7.30
CA LEU A 626 -10.94 -18.16 5.95
C LEU A 626 -9.49 -18.61 6.04
N ASN A 627 -9.15 -19.64 5.28
CA ASN A 627 -7.78 -20.03 5.01
C ASN A 627 -7.40 -19.50 3.62
N VAL A 628 -6.55 -18.47 3.59
CA VAL A 628 -6.11 -17.87 2.33
C VAL A 628 -4.89 -18.64 1.84
N LEU A 629 -4.98 -19.20 0.63
CA LEU A 629 -3.85 -19.92 0.03
C LEU A 629 -2.80 -18.92 -0.46
N THR A 630 -2.10 -18.26 0.47
CA THR A 630 -1.01 -17.29 0.21
C THR A 630 0.28 -17.93 -0.29
N SER A 631 0.16 -19.08 -0.96
CA SER A 631 1.19 -19.72 -1.77
C SER A 631 0.74 -19.67 -3.24
N ASP A 632 1.61 -20.07 -4.15
CA ASP A 632 1.26 -20.28 -5.55
C ASP A 632 0.81 -19.03 -6.32
N TYR A 633 1.35 -17.85 -5.97
CA TYR A 633 1.17 -16.61 -6.78
C TYR A 633 1.67 -16.76 -8.22
N LEU A 634 2.46 -17.80 -8.51
CA LEU A 634 2.98 -18.14 -9.84
C LEU A 634 2.04 -19.06 -10.65
N ILE A 635 0.82 -19.31 -10.16
CA ILE A 635 -0.17 -20.19 -10.81
C ILE A 635 -1.39 -19.37 -11.25
N LYS A 636 -1.89 -19.66 -12.45
CA LYS A 636 -3.08 -19.06 -13.06
C LYS A 636 -4.34 -19.82 -12.65
N GLY A 637 -5.16 -19.18 -11.82
CA GLY A 637 -6.52 -19.63 -11.49
C GLY A 637 -6.60 -21.09 -11.03
N SER A 638 -7.75 -21.73 -11.28
CA SER A 638 -8.04 -23.11 -10.87
C SER A 638 -7.36 -24.18 -11.73
N SER A 639 -6.76 -23.80 -12.87
CA SER A 639 -6.20 -24.75 -13.84
C SER A 639 -4.81 -25.28 -13.47
N GLY A 640 -4.18 -24.74 -12.41
CA GLY A 640 -2.84 -25.15 -12.01
C GLY A 640 -1.74 -24.74 -13.00
N THR A 641 -2.05 -23.91 -13.99
CA THR A 641 -1.11 -23.56 -15.06
C THR A 641 -0.16 -22.48 -14.58
N PRO A 642 1.17 -22.65 -14.66
CA PRO A 642 2.11 -21.60 -14.33
C PRO A 642 1.86 -20.33 -15.18
N ILE A 643 2.01 -19.15 -14.58
CA ILE A 643 1.83 -17.86 -15.28
C ILE A 643 3.00 -17.50 -16.21
N GLY A 644 3.99 -18.40 -16.36
CA GLY A 644 5.16 -18.17 -17.19
C GLY A 644 6.21 -17.30 -16.51
N LEU A 645 6.33 -17.36 -15.17
CA LEU A 645 7.35 -16.63 -14.42
C LEU A 645 8.23 -17.56 -13.57
N VAL A 646 9.49 -17.16 -13.42
CA VAL A 646 10.39 -17.64 -12.37
C VAL A 646 10.34 -16.67 -11.20
N GLY A 647 10.21 -17.16 -9.97
CA GLY A 647 10.24 -16.27 -8.80
C GLY A 647 9.81 -16.91 -7.47
N PRO A 648 9.63 -16.10 -6.42
CA PRO A 648 9.08 -16.56 -5.15
C PRO A 648 7.59 -16.91 -5.29
N GLN A 649 7.20 -18.08 -4.80
CA GLN A 649 5.80 -18.56 -4.82
C GLN A 649 4.92 -17.96 -3.72
N SER A 650 5.52 -17.43 -2.65
CA SER A 650 4.82 -16.89 -1.48
C SER A 650 5.52 -15.62 -0.95
N PRO A 651 5.68 -14.58 -1.79
CA PRO A 651 6.35 -13.34 -1.39
C PRO A 651 5.46 -12.50 -0.47
N ILE A 652 5.99 -11.95 0.62
CA ILE A 652 5.21 -11.02 1.47
C ILE A 652 4.90 -9.76 0.67
N TYR A 653 5.91 -9.19 -0.01
CA TYR A 653 5.81 -7.95 -0.77
C TYR A 653 6.42 -8.09 -2.16
N GLY A 654 6.09 -7.13 -3.04
CA GLY A 654 6.68 -7.01 -4.37
C GLY A 654 6.16 -8.04 -5.38
N GLY A 655 6.77 -8.06 -6.57
CA GLY A 655 6.30 -8.87 -7.69
C GLY A 655 5.20 -8.19 -8.50
N THR A 656 5.08 -8.59 -9.76
CA THR A 656 4.15 -8.01 -10.75
C THR A 656 2.81 -8.75 -10.84
N HIS A 657 2.67 -9.88 -10.14
CA HIS A 657 1.54 -10.81 -10.28
C HIS A 657 0.89 -11.16 -8.93
N GLY A 658 0.89 -10.18 -8.01
CA GLY A 658 0.32 -10.31 -6.68
C GLY A 658 1.32 -10.75 -5.60
N ASN A 659 1.01 -10.40 -4.36
CA ASN A 659 1.75 -10.80 -3.16
C ASN A 659 0.82 -10.90 -1.95
N ILE A 660 1.36 -11.39 -0.84
CA ILE A 660 0.58 -11.62 0.38
C ILE A 660 0.06 -10.31 0.98
N ASP A 661 0.83 -9.23 0.90
CA ASP A 661 0.42 -7.92 1.40
C ASP A 661 -0.85 -7.41 0.73
N GLU A 662 -0.88 -7.43 -0.60
CA GLU A 662 -2.04 -7.04 -1.38
C GLU A 662 -3.29 -7.86 -1.05
N THR A 663 -3.16 -9.19 -1.01
CA THR A 663 -4.29 -10.10 -0.74
C THR A 663 -4.83 -9.94 0.67
N MET A 664 -3.94 -9.87 1.67
CA MET A 664 -4.34 -9.75 3.07
C MET A 664 -4.89 -8.38 3.39
N LYS A 665 -4.31 -7.31 2.81
CA LYS A 665 -4.86 -5.96 2.85
C LYS A 665 -6.28 -5.97 2.30
N TYR A 666 -6.48 -6.51 1.10
CA TYR A 666 -7.79 -6.59 0.46
C TYR A 666 -8.83 -7.27 1.34
N LEU A 667 -8.52 -8.47 1.84
CA LEU A 667 -9.44 -9.23 2.68
C LEU A 667 -9.70 -8.51 4.01
N ALA A 668 -8.67 -8.03 4.71
CA ALA A 668 -8.86 -7.32 5.98
C ALA A 668 -9.71 -6.05 5.81
N CYS A 669 -9.49 -5.31 4.72
CA CYS A 669 -10.23 -4.09 4.42
C CYS A 669 -11.68 -4.34 4.00
N LYS A 670 -11.90 -5.31 3.11
CA LYS A 670 -13.24 -5.66 2.61
C LYS A 670 -14.11 -6.26 3.70
N THR A 671 -13.53 -7.06 4.58
CA THR A 671 -14.25 -7.83 5.59
C THR A 671 -14.35 -7.16 6.95
N ARG A 672 -13.42 -6.22 7.23
CA ARG A 672 -13.24 -5.59 8.54
C ARG A 672 -13.06 -6.61 9.68
N GLN A 673 -12.61 -7.83 9.36
CA GLN A 673 -12.47 -8.95 10.30
C GLN A 673 -11.13 -9.69 10.12
N PRO A 674 -9.97 -9.02 10.26
CA PRO A 674 -8.66 -9.68 10.11
C PRO A 674 -8.47 -10.88 11.04
N SER A 675 -9.13 -10.92 12.21
CA SER A 675 -9.04 -12.08 13.13
C SER A 675 -9.71 -13.36 12.61
N LYS A 676 -10.48 -13.28 11.52
CA LYS A 676 -11.06 -14.42 10.79
C LYS A 676 -10.23 -14.85 9.57
N ILE A 677 -9.11 -14.20 9.27
CA ILE A 677 -8.33 -14.47 8.05
C ILE A 677 -6.99 -15.10 8.43
N ASN A 678 -6.73 -16.35 8.01
CA ASN A 678 -5.45 -17.02 8.27
C ASN A 678 -4.56 -17.00 7.03
N MET A 679 -3.25 -16.87 7.25
CA MET A 679 -2.21 -16.83 6.21
C MET A 679 -1.53 -18.20 6.05
N ALA A 680 -1.44 -18.70 4.83
CA ALA A 680 -0.77 -19.97 4.51
C ALA A 680 0.77 -19.82 4.43
N PHE A 681 1.46 -20.75 5.09
CA PHE A 681 2.91 -20.94 5.14
C PHE A 681 3.25 -22.25 4.44
N PRO A 682 3.89 -22.22 3.26
CA PRO A 682 4.26 -23.43 2.54
C PRO A 682 5.54 -24.06 3.12
N PHE A 683 5.48 -25.35 3.46
CA PHE A 683 6.62 -26.19 3.86
C PHE A 683 7.24 -26.91 2.66
N TYR A 684 7.13 -26.27 1.49
CA TYR A 684 7.74 -26.67 0.23
C TYR A 684 8.30 -25.44 -0.48
N GLY A 685 9.18 -25.69 -1.44
CA GLY A 685 9.75 -24.71 -2.36
C GLY A 685 9.37 -25.00 -3.80
N SER A 686 9.58 -24.01 -4.66
CA SER A 686 9.49 -24.11 -6.10
C SER A 686 10.86 -23.84 -6.72
N PHE A 687 11.26 -24.67 -7.68
CA PHE A 687 12.54 -24.50 -8.38
C PHE A 687 12.43 -24.61 -9.90
N TRP A 688 13.41 -24.01 -10.56
CA TRP A 688 13.56 -23.99 -12.00
C TRP A 688 14.96 -24.43 -12.39
N LYS A 689 15.06 -25.06 -13.56
CA LYS A 689 16.33 -25.37 -14.23
C LYS A 689 16.48 -24.45 -15.43
N TYR A 690 17.72 -24.12 -15.78
CA TYR A 690 18.04 -23.26 -16.93
C TYR A 690 17.40 -21.87 -16.85
N ALA A 691 17.16 -21.35 -15.65
CA ALA A 691 16.78 -19.95 -15.47
C ALA A 691 17.97 -19.07 -15.89
N SER A 692 17.68 -17.87 -16.39
CA SER A 692 18.67 -16.89 -16.81
C SER A 692 18.57 -15.65 -15.93
N LEU A 693 18.66 -15.83 -14.61
CA LEU A 693 18.45 -14.74 -13.64
C LEU A 693 19.64 -13.77 -13.62
N PRO A 694 19.43 -12.47 -13.90
CA PRO A 694 20.43 -11.45 -13.61
C PRO A 694 20.37 -11.07 -12.13
N LEU A 695 20.73 -11.97 -11.21
CA LEU A 695 20.92 -11.63 -9.79
C LEU A 695 22.20 -10.80 -9.53
N LYS A 696 22.80 -10.26 -10.61
CA LYS A 696 23.99 -9.41 -10.62
C LYS A 696 23.70 -7.96 -11.02
N ASP A 697 22.45 -7.63 -11.36
CA ASP A 697 22.05 -6.26 -11.70
C ASP A 697 21.47 -5.56 -10.45
N ASP A 698 21.63 -4.25 -10.38
CA ASP A 698 21.29 -3.38 -9.25
C ASP A 698 19.76 -3.24 -9.02
N SER A 699 18.96 -4.01 -9.76
CA SER A 699 17.49 -4.01 -9.73
C SER A 699 16.86 -4.70 -8.51
N ASP A 700 17.60 -5.56 -7.79
CA ASP A 700 17.09 -6.38 -6.66
C ASP A 700 15.77 -7.09 -7.03
N GLU A 701 15.70 -7.64 -8.26
CA GLU A 701 14.52 -8.30 -8.81
C GLU A 701 14.71 -9.84 -8.76
N VAL A 702 13.77 -10.55 -8.12
CA VAL A 702 13.76 -12.03 -8.05
C VAL A 702 12.65 -12.66 -8.91
N TRP A 703 11.94 -11.85 -9.70
CA TRP A 703 10.93 -12.29 -10.65
C TRP A 703 11.42 -12.06 -12.07
N MET A 704 11.11 -13.00 -12.96
CA MET A 704 11.38 -12.84 -14.39
C MET A 704 10.43 -13.68 -15.23
N GLU A 705 10.30 -13.31 -16.50
CA GLU A 705 9.69 -14.17 -17.50
C GLU A 705 10.42 -15.51 -17.57
N GLN A 706 9.64 -16.59 -17.71
CA GLN A 706 10.16 -17.95 -17.63
C GLN A 706 11.11 -18.28 -18.79
N GLU A 707 10.90 -17.67 -19.95
CA GLU A 707 11.68 -17.92 -21.18
C GLU A 707 11.96 -19.43 -21.38
N ASN A 708 13.24 -19.83 -21.34
CA ASN A 708 13.68 -21.22 -21.53
C ASN A 708 13.78 -22.02 -20.22
N ALA A 709 13.44 -21.43 -19.07
CA ALA A 709 13.53 -22.08 -17.78
C ALA A 709 12.48 -23.20 -17.65
N ALA A 710 12.93 -24.38 -17.23
CA ALA A 710 12.06 -25.51 -16.96
C ALA A 710 11.58 -25.46 -15.50
N GLY A 711 10.26 -25.39 -15.28
CA GLY A 711 9.64 -25.33 -13.95
C GLY A 711 8.28 -24.61 -13.98
N PRO A 712 7.70 -24.28 -12.81
CA PRO A 712 8.17 -24.64 -11.47
C PRO A 712 8.10 -26.15 -11.22
N PHE A 713 9.14 -26.70 -10.61
CA PHE A 713 9.13 -28.00 -9.95
C PHE A 713 8.97 -27.80 -8.44
N VAL A 714 8.23 -28.69 -7.77
CA VAL A 714 8.00 -28.59 -6.32
C VAL A 714 9.00 -29.46 -5.56
N VAL A 715 9.53 -28.94 -4.45
CA VAL A 715 10.39 -29.68 -3.52
C VAL A 715 9.92 -29.49 -2.07
N GLN A 716 9.73 -30.56 -1.32
CA GLN A 716 9.34 -30.50 0.09
C GLN A 716 10.54 -30.08 0.95
N TRP A 717 10.32 -29.38 2.08
CA TRP A 717 11.40 -28.93 2.96
C TRP A 717 12.37 -30.06 3.38
N ARG A 718 11.81 -31.21 3.76
CA ARG A 718 12.56 -32.44 4.09
C ARG A 718 13.46 -32.94 2.95
N ASP A 719 13.02 -32.74 1.71
CA ASP A 719 13.65 -33.28 0.50
C ASP A 719 14.62 -32.31 -0.18
N ILE A 720 14.74 -31.06 0.31
CA ILE A 720 15.65 -30.05 -0.24
C ILE A 720 17.09 -30.59 -0.33
N VAL A 721 17.61 -31.15 0.77
CA VAL A 721 18.98 -31.71 0.83
C VAL A 721 18.98 -33.18 0.40
N LEU A 722 18.14 -34.00 1.04
CA LEU A 722 18.23 -35.47 1.00
C LEU A 722 17.96 -36.08 -0.38
N ARG A 723 17.06 -35.48 -1.17
CA ARG A 723 16.65 -36.04 -2.48
C ARG A 723 16.99 -35.16 -3.66
N ASN A 724 17.17 -33.84 -3.43
CA ASN A 724 17.39 -32.87 -4.51
C ASN A 724 18.79 -32.25 -4.48
N GLY A 725 19.61 -32.54 -3.46
CA GLY A 725 21.02 -32.14 -3.42
C GLY A 725 21.26 -30.64 -3.30
N TRP A 726 20.27 -29.86 -2.87
CA TRP A 726 20.45 -28.42 -2.65
C TRP A 726 21.30 -28.19 -1.40
N ASP A 727 22.28 -27.30 -1.51
CA ASP A 727 23.08 -26.86 -0.38
C ASP A 727 22.37 -25.73 0.38
N LYS A 728 21.75 -26.06 1.52
CA LYS A 728 21.11 -25.07 2.39
C LYS A 728 22.07 -23.96 2.84
N SER A 729 23.39 -24.16 2.85
CA SER A 729 24.35 -23.09 3.17
C SER A 729 24.45 -22.02 2.08
N ALA A 730 24.04 -22.33 0.85
CA ALA A 730 23.95 -21.39 -0.26
C ALA A 730 22.68 -20.51 -0.22
N THR A 731 21.86 -20.65 0.82
CA THR A 731 20.64 -19.86 0.98
C THR A 731 20.95 -18.38 1.08
N ARG A 732 20.28 -17.60 0.23
CA ARG A 732 20.23 -16.16 0.24
C ARG A 732 18.85 -15.71 0.67
N PHE A 733 18.75 -14.44 1.09
CA PHE A 733 17.51 -13.83 1.49
C PHE A 733 17.28 -12.57 0.68
N HIS A 734 16.13 -12.50 0.01
CA HIS A 734 15.73 -11.33 -0.75
C HIS A 734 14.95 -10.37 0.15
N GLU A 735 15.52 -9.19 0.41
CA GLU A 735 15.00 -8.27 1.43
C GLU A 735 13.67 -7.63 1.04
N LYS A 736 13.43 -7.38 -0.25
CA LYS A 736 12.20 -6.74 -0.71
C LYS A 736 11.00 -7.69 -0.59
N SER A 737 11.15 -8.95 -1.03
CA SER A 737 10.04 -9.94 -0.94
C SER A 737 9.94 -10.69 0.38
N LYS A 738 10.99 -10.60 1.22
CA LYS A 738 11.17 -11.40 2.44
C LYS A 738 11.16 -12.91 2.16
N THR A 739 11.76 -13.33 1.06
CA THR A 739 11.79 -14.73 0.62
C THR A 739 13.22 -15.28 0.62
N SER A 740 13.34 -16.55 1.00
CA SER A 740 14.60 -17.29 0.92
C SER A 740 14.75 -17.96 -0.45
N TYR A 741 15.95 -17.94 -0.99
CA TYR A 741 16.24 -18.52 -2.29
C TYR A 741 17.66 -19.10 -2.38
N ILE A 742 17.87 -20.03 -3.31
CA ILE A 742 19.18 -20.50 -3.73
C ILE A 742 19.32 -20.26 -5.23
N TRP A 743 20.45 -19.71 -5.66
CA TRP A 743 20.76 -19.47 -7.05
C TRP A 743 22.14 -20.00 -7.43
N TYR A 744 22.18 -20.90 -8.41
CA TYR A 744 23.41 -21.44 -8.99
C TYR A 744 23.58 -20.94 -10.43
N PRO A 745 24.27 -19.80 -10.65
CA PRO A 745 24.38 -19.18 -11.97
C PRO A 745 25.01 -20.10 -13.02
N GLU A 746 25.99 -20.91 -12.63
CA GLU A 746 26.71 -21.82 -13.54
C GLU A 746 25.82 -22.91 -14.15
N THR A 747 24.71 -23.24 -13.49
CA THR A 747 23.82 -24.32 -13.92
C THR A 747 22.40 -23.85 -14.21
N GLY A 748 22.11 -22.57 -13.99
CA GLY A 748 20.77 -22.02 -14.13
C GLY A 748 19.75 -22.57 -13.13
N HIS A 749 20.17 -23.13 -12.00
CA HIS A 749 19.26 -23.70 -11.00
C HIS A 749 18.84 -22.64 -9.97
N PHE A 750 17.54 -22.37 -9.89
CA PHE A 750 16.95 -21.41 -8.97
C PHE A 750 15.89 -22.08 -8.11
N LEU A 751 15.98 -21.95 -6.79
CA LEU A 751 15.00 -22.46 -5.82
C LEU A 751 14.51 -21.29 -4.97
N THR A 752 13.19 -21.17 -4.80
CA THR A 752 12.57 -20.34 -3.77
C THR A 752 11.83 -21.22 -2.78
N PHE A 753 11.93 -20.92 -1.50
CA PHE A 753 11.39 -21.76 -0.44
C PHE A 753 11.27 -20.97 0.86
N GLU A 754 10.57 -21.55 1.83
CA GLU A 754 10.54 -21.02 3.18
C GLU A 754 11.64 -21.64 4.04
N ASN A 755 12.31 -20.81 4.84
CA ASN A 755 13.21 -21.24 5.90
C ASN A 755 12.82 -20.55 7.22
N GLU A 756 13.59 -20.79 8.27
CA GLU A 756 13.34 -20.24 9.60
C GLU A 756 13.24 -18.70 9.58
N ARG A 757 14.09 -18.04 8.79
CA ARG A 757 14.09 -16.58 8.66
C ARG A 757 12.84 -16.06 7.96
N SER A 758 12.47 -16.62 6.80
CA SER A 758 11.29 -16.15 6.06
C SER A 758 9.99 -16.44 6.82
N LEU A 759 9.89 -17.59 7.49
CA LEU A 759 8.74 -17.90 8.34
C LEU A 759 8.65 -16.98 9.56
N ALA A 760 9.77 -16.56 10.14
CA ALA A 760 9.77 -15.57 11.23
C ALA A 760 9.25 -14.19 10.76
N GLU A 761 9.64 -13.74 9.56
CA GLU A 761 9.11 -12.50 8.96
C GLU A 761 7.59 -12.62 8.69
N LYS A 762 7.13 -13.77 8.19
CA LYS A 762 5.69 -14.01 7.99
C LYS A 762 4.91 -14.07 9.30
N ALA A 763 5.47 -14.66 10.36
CA ALA A 763 4.82 -14.68 11.67
C ALA A 763 4.72 -13.28 12.27
N LYS A 764 5.77 -12.46 12.10
CA LYS A 764 5.73 -11.03 12.44
C LYS A 764 4.65 -10.30 11.65
N TYR A 765 4.52 -10.56 10.36
CA TYR A 765 3.46 -10.01 9.52
C TYR A 765 2.05 -10.37 10.04
N VAL A 766 1.80 -11.64 10.39
CA VAL A 766 0.54 -12.10 11.01
C VAL A 766 0.21 -11.30 12.27
N LYS A 767 1.21 -11.04 13.13
CA LYS A 767 1.06 -10.23 14.35
C LYS A 767 0.74 -8.78 14.04
N GLU A 768 1.53 -8.15 13.18
CA GLU A 768 1.43 -6.73 12.84
C GLU A 768 0.07 -6.40 12.21
N HIS A 769 -0.45 -7.29 11.36
CA HIS A 769 -1.72 -7.13 10.67
C HIS A 769 -2.90 -7.83 11.35
N GLN A 770 -2.69 -8.38 12.54
CA GLN A 770 -3.71 -8.99 13.39
C GLN A 770 -4.52 -10.11 12.72
N LEU A 771 -3.90 -10.83 11.80
CA LEU A 771 -4.51 -11.94 11.10
C LEU A 771 -4.93 -13.04 12.09
N GLY A 772 -5.95 -13.83 11.74
CA GLY A 772 -6.54 -14.88 12.58
C GLY A 772 -5.60 -16.01 12.98
N GLY A 773 -4.49 -16.16 12.25
CA GLY A 773 -3.50 -17.20 12.51
C GLY A 773 -2.73 -17.61 11.27
N ILE A 774 -2.09 -18.77 11.38
CA ILE A 774 -1.23 -19.38 10.37
C ILE A 774 -1.86 -20.70 9.94
N LEU A 775 -1.94 -20.91 8.63
CA LEU A 775 -2.20 -22.21 8.00
C LEU A 775 -0.87 -22.78 7.50
N ILE A 776 -0.63 -24.08 7.66
CA ILE A 776 0.57 -24.75 7.19
C ILE A 776 0.21 -25.74 6.09
N TRP A 777 0.82 -25.59 4.91
CA TRP A 777 0.76 -26.56 3.81
C TRP A 777 2.15 -27.15 3.59
N ALA A 778 2.44 -28.40 3.96
CA ALA A 778 1.70 -29.26 4.87
C ALA A 778 2.65 -29.85 5.92
N ILE A 779 2.11 -30.33 7.04
CA ILE A 779 2.90 -30.84 8.19
C ILE A 779 3.82 -31.99 7.76
N ASP A 780 3.32 -32.84 6.86
CA ASP A 780 4.02 -33.99 6.27
C ASP A 780 5.30 -33.59 5.51
N GLN A 781 5.46 -32.31 5.13
CA GLN A 781 6.59 -31.83 4.32
C GLN A 781 7.76 -31.30 5.16
N ASP A 782 7.54 -31.07 6.47
CA ASP A 782 8.60 -30.69 7.40
C ASP A 782 9.56 -31.86 7.67
N ASP A 783 10.75 -31.58 8.20
CA ASP A 783 11.74 -32.60 8.53
C ASP A 783 11.47 -33.31 9.87
N ASP A 784 12.28 -34.33 10.17
CA ASP A 784 12.18 -35.09 11.42
C ASP A 784 12.58 -34.29 12.66
N GLN A 785 13.17 -33.11 12.52
CA GLN A 785 13.36 -32.20 13.66
C GLN A 785 12.17 -31.25 13.84
N SER A 786 11.21 -31.26 12.90
CA SER A 786 10.11 -30.31 12.82
C SER A 786 10.63 -28.88 12.76
N THR A 787 11.70 -28.65 11.99
CA THR A 787 12.44 -27.38 11.95
C THR A 787 11.52 -26.20 11.67
N LEU A 788 10.69 -26.29 10.63
CA LEU A 788 9.80 -25.19 10.26
C LEU A 788 8.62 -25.07 11.24
N LEU A 789 8.04 -26.19 11.68
CA LEU A 789 6.95 -26.18 12.66
C LEU A 789 7.39 -25.61 14.01
N ASN A 790 8.65 -25.81 14.43
CA ASN A 790 9.20 -25.21 15.65
C ASN A 790 9.20 -23.69 15.57
N VAL A 791 9.56 -23.12 14.42
CA VAL A 791 9.52 -21.67 14.19
C VAL A 791 8.09 -21.16 14.28
N VAL A 792 7.15 -21.81 13.60
CA VAL A 792 5.74 -21.38 13.58
C VAL A 792 5.08 -21.50 14.95
N SER A 793 5.32 -22.61 15.66
CA SER A 793 4.68 -22.88 16.95
C SER A 793 5.22 -22.09 18.13
N SER A 794 6.48 -21.64 18.05
CA SER A 794 7.09 -20.78 19.07
C SER A 794 6.94 -19.28 18.79
N ALA A 795 6.49 -18.90 17.59
CA ALA A 795 6.33 -17.50 17.22
C ALA A 795 5.28 -16.79 18.10
N ASP A 796 5.66 -15.61 18.60
CA ASP A 796 4.70 -14.69 19.23
C ASP A 796 3.92 -13.96 18.14
N ILE A 797 2.73 -14.48 17.83
CA ILE A 797 1.78 -13.88 16.89
C ILE A 797 0.65 -13.11 17.58
N CYS A 798 0.76 -12.89 18.89
CA CYS A 798 -0.24 -12.18 19.68
C CYS A 798 -0.01 -10.67 19.61
N SER A 799 -1.08 -9.91 19.35
CA SER A 799 -1.05 -8.44 19.34
C SER A 799 -1.70 -7.89 20.61
N GLN A 800 -1.21 -6.75 21.09
CA GLN A 800 -1.83 -6.00 22.19
C GLN A 800 -2.95 -5.06 21.73
N LYS A 801 -3.17 -4.96 20.42
CA LYS A 801 -4.21 -4.14 19.82
C LYS A 801 -5.59 -4.80 19.96
N GLU A 802 -6.65 -3.99 19.85
CA GLU A 802 -8.04 -4.48 19.92
C GLU A 802 -8.33 -5.51 18.82
N LYS A 803 -9.19 -6.48 19.11
CA LYS A 803 -9.62 -7.48 18.13
C LYS A 803 -10.18 -6.80 16.87
N ASP A 804 -9.78 -7.30 15.71
CA ASP A 804 -10.17 -6.79 14.40
C ASP A 804 -9.70 -5.35 14.11
N TYR A 805 -8.76 -4.81 14.88
CA TYR A 805 -8.10 -3.57 14.50
C TYR A 805 -7.34 -3.79 13.20
N ILE A 806 -7.63 -2.93 12.23
CA ILE A 806 -7.10 -3.04 10.87
C ILE A 806 -5.84 -2.21 10.80
N ASN A 807 -4.69 -2.87 10.75
CA ASN A 807 -3.39 -2.23 10.58
C ASN A 807 -3.05 -1.98 9.09
N TYR A 808 -4.09 -1.91 8.26
CA TYR A 808 -4.01 -1.54 6.85
C TYR A 808 -4.76 -0.25 6.61
N ILE A 809 -4.31 0.51 5.63
CA ILE A 809 -5.07 1.64 5.10
C ILE A 809 -6.08 1.06 4.12
N CYS A 810 -7.35 1.11 4.49
CA CYS A 810 -8.46 0.58 3.71
C CYS A 810 -9.19 1.69 2.98
N ASP A 811 -9.39 1.49 1.68
CA ASP A 811 -10.27 2.34 0.88
C ASP A 811 -11.68 2.29 1.49
N LYS A 812 -12.38 3.43 1.49
CA LYS A 812 -13.70 3.57 2.12
C LYS A 812 -14.82 3.20 1.18
#